data_AF-A0A5C5V7X8-F1
#
_entry.id   AF-A0A5C5V7X8-F1
#
_cell.length_a   1.000
_cell.length_b   1.000
_cell.length_c   1.000
_cell.angle_alpha   90.00
_cell.angle_beta   90.00
_cell.angle_gamma   90.00
#
_symmetry.space_group_name_H-M   'P 1'
#
loop_
_entity.id
_entity.type
_entity.pdbx_description
1 polymer ?
#
loop_
_entity_poly.entity_id
_entity_poly.type
_entity_poly.pdbx_seq_one_letter_code
_entity_poly.pdbx_strand_id
1 'polypeptide(L)'
;MCLSMLYRASATIFVASVLSFQFGATASGQTSLEPARGGVGQAAESKIETPLNWKSSGVLIAPLSDATHEIVSVKDPTVVRHNGLWHVYATAYSTSAKTWSMVYLKFKDWSDAPDAPLTYIDVNPGLRGYHCAPHVFYFEPHEKWYLVFQSQQPQYCTTDDLSKPETWTAPQNFFDRMPRSSPRLPIDYHIICDDTHAYLFFTGDNGRFYRCRTRIEDFPNGMSDPEVAIDDSRDHLFEGSMTYKIKGADTYLTIIEALSPARYYSAWIAKDLNGEWTPLEGADTWETPFAGINNVEFDDGVEPWTRDISHGELLRDNYDQTPTIDPAGMRLLFQGRTADSGGPYHLLPYQLGLLTQQPAASPEPSQATGERPRRRRPGGRDRARFGGPIELDPDDKPAFEEPPTSFMAEREDVPHGKLEMIEYDSKAVGATRRMNVYTPPGYSDEQQYPVLYLLHGIGGDETEWQRFAKPNVIIDNLIADGKAVPMIVVMPNGRAQKNDRAEGNVFESAPAFAKFESDLLGDVIPTIEARYSTIPDREHRALAGLSMGGGQSLNFGLGNLDTFAWVGGFSSAPNTEPPAELIPDPPTTREKLKLLWLSCGNKDGLINISQGVHRRLAENDVPHVWHVDSHGHDPQHWSKSLYWFAQQLFQATGQ
;
A
#
# COMPACT_ATOMS: atom_id res chain seq x y z
N MET A 1 39.90 43.76 33.75
CA MET A 1 39.28 43.88 35.07
C MET A 1 38.33 42.70 35.20
N CYS A 2 38.83 41.53 35.65
CA CYS A 2 39.07 41.14 37.06
C CYS A 2 37.73 40.85 37.77
N LEU A 3 37.45 39.71 38.41
CA LEU A 3 38.22 38.56 38.93
C LEU A 3 37.12 37.46 39.18
N SER A 4 37.26 36.18 38.76
CA SER A 4 37.86 35.03 39.48
C SER A 4 37.13 34.68 40.82
N MET A 5 36.79 33.45 41.23
CA MET A 5 37.50 32.16 41.31
C MET A 5 36.47 31.08 41.77
N LEU A 6 36.39 29.80 41.33
CA LEU A 6 37.33 28.64 41.33
C LEU A 6 37.25 27.76 42.60
N TYR A 7 36.91 26.46 42.42
CA TYR A 7 37.56 25.19 42.87
C TYR A 7 36.51 24.05 43.00
N ARG A 8 36.54 22.94 42.22
CA ARG A 8 37.40 21.71 42.28
C ARG A 8 37.33 20.99 43.63
N ALA A 9 37.40 19.68 43.81
CA ALA A 9 37.29 18.43 43.04
C ALA A 9 37.64 17.33 44.10
N SER A 10 37.13 16.10 44.00
CA SER A 10 37.89 14.86 44.26
C SER A 10 37.02 13.61 44.15
N ALA A 11 37.51 12.67 43.34
CA ALA A 11 37.09 11.28 43.26
C ALA A 11 37.82 10.46 44.32
N THR A 12 37.16 9.42 44.86
CA THR A 12 37.81 8.35 45.61
C THR A 12 37.28 7.00 45.15
N ILE A 13 38.23 6.16 44.75
CA ILE A 13 38.14 4.75 44.35
C ILE A 13 37.81 3.87 45.55
N PHE A 14 36.98 2.83 45.38
CA PHE A 14 37.00 1.67 46.27
C PHE A 14 37.07 0.36 45.48
N VAL A 15 38.12 -0.39 45.75
CA VAL A 15 38.44 -1.73 45.26
C VAL A 15 37.77 -2.74 46.18
N ALA A 16 37.13 -3.78 45.64
CA ALA A 16 36.70 -4.95 46.41
C ALA A 16 37.42 -6.20 45.90
N SER A 17 38.25 -6.76 46.78
CA SER A 17 39.10 -7.92 46.55
C SER A 17 38.38 -9.24 46.75
N VAL A 18 38.81 -10.22 45.95
CA VAL A 18 38.48 -11.65 45.98
C VAL A 18 38.97 -12.31 47.28
N LEU A 19 38.16 -13.19 47.87
CA LEU A 19 38.62 -14.19 48.83
C LEU A 19 37.82 -15.49 48.69
N SER A 20 38.54 -16.54 48.35
CA SER A 20 38.11 -17.92 48.16
C SER A 20 37.82 -18.63 49.49
N PHE A 21 36.81 -19.50 49.52
CA PHE A 21 36.71 -20.57 50.51
C PHE A 21 36.36 -21.89 49.81
N GLN A 22 37.25 -22.87 49.98
CA GLN A 22 37.05 -24.29 49.66
C GLN A 22 36.21 -24.95 50.76
N PHE A 23 35.34 -25.90 50.38
CA PHE A 23 35.05 -27.06 51.22
C PHE A 23 34.92 -28.33 50.38
N GLY A 24 35.39 -29.42 50.99
CA GLY A 24 35.77 -30.67 50.36
C GLY A 24 34.61 -31.58 49.96
N ALA A 25 34.98 -32.51 49.09
CA ALA A 25 34.16 -33.54 48.47
C ALA A 25 33.73 -34.67 49.41
N THR A 26 32.66 -35.38 49.04
CA THR A 26 32.62 -36.86 49.06
C THR A 26 31.81 -37.39 47.88
N ALA A 27 32.39 -38.40 47.22
CA ALA A 27 31.94 -39.02 45.98
C ALA A 27 31.30 -40.40 46.22
N SER A 28 30.41 -40.83 45.31
CA SER A 28 30.27 -42.20 44.78
C SER A 28 29.06 -42.24 43.83
N GLY A 29 29.09 -42.74 42.60
CA GLY A 29 30.16 -43.38 41.85
C GLY A 29 29.70 -43.77 40.43
N GLN A 30 30.70 -44.25 39.67
CA GLN A 30 30.64 -45.10 38.48
C GLN A 30 30.38 -44.47 37.08
N THR A 31 31.51 -44.20 36.38
CA THR A 31 31.97 -44.82 35.11
C THR A 31 30.90 -45.27 34.10
N SER A 32 30.95 -44.99 32.79
CA SER A 32 32.06 -44.61 31.90
C SER A 32 31.59 -44.38 30.44
N LEU A 33 32.39 -43.62 29.69
CA LEU A 33 32.58 -43.53 28.21
C LEU A 33 31.77 -42.46 27.43
N GLU A 34 32.54 -41.62 26.73
CA GLU A 34 32.18 -40.41 25.95
C GLU A 34 31.22 -40.66 24.77
N PRO A 35 30.59 -39.60 24.22
CA PRO A 35 31.18 -39.09 22.97
C PRO A 35 31.18 -37.55 22.82
N ALA A 36 32.19 -37.12 22.06
CA ALA A 36 32.21 -36.05 21.07
C ALA A 36 31.85 -34.60 21.49
N ARG A 37 32.83 -33.72 21.27
CA ARG A 37 32.67 -32.25 21.20
C ARG A 37 31.52 -31.88 20.25
N GLY A 38 30.40 -31.43 20.81
CA GLY A 38 29.37 -30.66 20.11
C GLY A 38 29.54 -29.18 20.49
N GLY A 39 29.65 -28.32 19.49
CA GLY A 39 29.79 -26.87 19.66
C GLY A 39 28.59 -26.26 20.40
N VAL A 40 28.86 -25.18 21.13
CA VAL A 40 27.85 -24.33 21.74
C VAL A 40 27.02 -23.71 20.59
N GLY A 41 25.77 -24.13 20.45
CA GLY A 41 24.82 -23.47 19.55
C GLY A 41 24.51 -22.08 20.08
N GLN A 42 24.74 -21.05 19.26
CA GLN A 42 24.11 -19.74 19.44
C GLN A 42 22.60 -19.95 19.45
N ALA A 43 21.90 -19.42 20.45
CA ALA A 43 20.45 -19.30 20.39
C ALA A 43 20.11 -18.42 19.18
N ALA A 44 19.25 -18.93 18.29
CA ALA A 44 18.80 -18.17 17.13
C ALA A 44 17.99 -16.96 17.61
N GLU A 45 18.26 -15.79 17.04
CA GLU A 45 17.55 -14.54 17.32
C GLU A 45 16.07 -14.68 16.90
N SER A 46 15.14 -14.26 17.76
CA SER A 46 13.71 -14.27 17.45
C SER A 46 13.42 -13.37 16.26
N LYS A 47 12.80 -13.90 15.20
CA LYS A 47 12.47 -13.14 13.98
C LYS A 47 11.04 -13.41 13.55
N ILE A 48 10.44 -12.44 12.87
CA ILE A 48 9.16 -12.64 12.19
C ILE A 48 9.44 -13.48 10.94
N GLU A 49 8.77 -14.62 10.82
CA GLU A 49 8.87 -15.48 9.65
C GLU A 49 7.93 -15.00 8.55
N THR A 50 8.48 -14.66 7.39
CA THR A 50 7.75 -14.22 6.20
C THR A 50 7.87 -15.27 5.08
N PRO A 51 6.88 -15.37 4.16
CA PRO A 51 5.63 -14.62 4.14
C PRO A 51 4.65 -15.05 5.24
N LEU A 52 3.82 -14.11 5.69
CA LEU A 52 2.80 -14.34 6.72
C LEU A 52 1.53 -14.92 6.10
N ASN A 53 0.84 -15.78 6.84
CA ASN A 53 -0.49 -16.28 6.51
C ASN A 53 -1.39 -16.17 7.73
N TRP A 54 -2.67 -15.88 7.53
CA TRP A 54 -3.62 -15.63 8.60
C TRP A 54 -4.92 -16.40 8.39
N LYS A 55 -5.58 -16.76 9.49
CA LYS A 55 -7.01 -17.09 9.50
C LYS A 55 -7.80 -16.00 10.20
N SER A 56 -8.85 -15.53 9.55
CA SER A 56 -9.81 -14.57 10.10
C SER A 56 -10.98 -15.30 10.73
N SER A 57 -11.35 -14.85 11.93
CA SER A 57 -12.67 -15.11 12.49
C SER A 57 -13.78 -14.49 11.62
N GLY A 58 -15.03 -14.80 11.95
CA GLY A 58 -16.16 -13.95 11.57
C GLY A 58 -16.12 -12.60 12.29
N VAL A 59 -17.19 -11.82 12.15
CA VAL A 59 -17.37 -10.60 12.95
C VAL A 59 -17.46 -10.97 14.43
N LEU A 60 -16.62 -10.37 15.26
CA LEU A 60 -16.61 -10.56 16.72
C LEU A 60 -17.21 -9.37 17.46
N ILE A 61 -17.02 -8.14 16.96
CA ILE A 61 -17.56 -6.94 17.61
C ILE A 61 -18.27 -6.11 16.55
N ALA A 62 -19.59 -6.04 16.66
CA ALA A 62 -20.45 -5.29 15.77
C ALA A 62 -20.94 -3.98 16.44
N PRO A 63 -21.36 -2.97 15.66
CA PRO A 63 -22.02 -1.78 16.18
C PRO A 63 -23.31 -2.18 16.91
N LEU A 64 -23.38 -1.87 18.19
CA LEU A 64 -24.61 -1.98 18.99
C LEU A 64 -25.09 -0.57 19.27
N SER A 65 -26.33 -0.26 18.88
CA SER A 65 -27.00 1.01 19.23
C SER A 65 -27.87 0.82 20.47
N ASP A 66 -28.01 1.86 21.29
CA ASP A 66 -28.93 1.91 22.41
C ASP A 66 -30.01 2.99 22.24
N ALA A 67 -30.81 3.25 23.27
CA ALA A 67 -31.91 4.22 23.22
C ALA A 67 -31.44 5.68 22.99
N THR A 68 -30.18 5.97 23.25
CA THR A 68 -29.55 7.31 23.22
C THR A 68 -28.41 7.44 22.22
N HIS A 69 -27.84 6.31 21.78
CA HIS A 69 -26.70 6.24 20.89
C HIS A 69 -27.04 5.40 19.66
N GLU A 70 -27.20 6.06 18.53
CA GLU A 70 -27.23 5.40 17.23
C GLU A 70 -25.82 5.43 16.63
N ILE A 71 -25.22 4.26 16.44
CA ILE A 71 -23.89 4.08 15.82
C ILE A 71 -23.97 3.12 14.63
N VAL A 72 -23.10 3.34 13.66
CA VAL A 72 -23.04 2.54 12.42
C VAL A 72 -21.74 1.76 12.26
N SER A 73 -20.73 2.04 13.08
CA SER A 73 -19.42 1.42 12.96
C SER A 73 -18.73 1.29 14.32
N VAL A 74 -17.89 0.25 14.43
CA VAL A 74 -16.87 0.08 15.47
C VAL A 74 -15.54 -0.11 14.75
N LYS A 75 -14.57 0.74 15.07
CA LYS A 75 -13.39 1.02 14.25
C LYS A 75 -12.12 1.19 15.09
N ASP A 76 -10.97 1.16 14.44
CA ASP A 76 -9.67 1.59 14.95
C ASP A 76 -9.40 1.07 16.39
N PRO A 77 -9.41 -0.27 16.60
CA PRO A 77 -9.37 -0.83 17.94
C PRO A 77 -7.97 -0.74 18.55
N THR A 78 -7.93 -0.50 19.85
CA THR A 78 -6.78 -0.79 20.70
C THR A 78 -7.13 -1.86 21.74
N VAL A 79 -6.20 -2.78 22.02
CA VAL A 79 -6.44 -3.98 22.83
C VAL A 79 -5.28 -4.30 23.79
N VAL A 80 -5.63 -4.58 25.05
CA VAL A 80 -4.71 -5.12 26.07
C VAL A 80 -5.34 -6.28 26.82
N ARG A 81 -4.51 -7.19 27.34
CA ARG A 81 -4.94 -8.18 28.34
C ARG A 81 -4.46 -7.78 29.72
N HIS A 82 -5.39 -7.51 30.63
CA HIS A 82 -5.09 -7.11 32.01
C HIS A 82 -6.09 -7.75 32.98
N ASN A 83 -5.62 -8.20 34.15
CA ASN A 83 -6.44 -8.88 35.15
C ASN A 83 -7.30 -10.04 34.60
N GLY A 84 -6.76 -10.78 33.63
CA GLY A 84 -7.43 -11.93 33.00
C GLY A 84 -8.54 -11.58 32.02
N LEU A 85 -8.71 -10.31 31.67
CA LEU A 85 -9.70 -9.82 30.71
C LEU A 85 -9.00 -9.16 29.52
N TRP A 86 -9.61 -9.27 28.34
CA TRP A 86 -9.36 -8.37 27.23
C TRP A 86 -10.10 -7.06 27.48
N HIS A 87 -9.40 -5.95 27.27
CA HIS A 87 -9.95 -4.61 27.28
C HIS A 87 -9.76 -4.02 25.89
N VAL A 88 -10.85 -3.58 25.27
CA VAL A 88 -10.84 -2.98 23.94
C VAL A 88 -11.43 -1.58 24.02
N TYR A 89 -10.70 -0.60 23.52
CA TYR A 89 -11.21 0.72 23.19
C TYR A 89 -11.25 0.83 21.67
N ALA A 90 -12.29 1.42 21.11
CA ALA A 90 -12.46 1.53 19.66
C ALA A 90 -13.18 2.83 19.30
N THR A 91 -12.93 3.35 18.10
CA THR A 91 -13.72 4.42 17.50
C THR A 91 -15.15 3.93 17.21
N ALA A 92 -16.13 4.81 17.36
CA ALA A 92 -17.47 4.62 16.83
C ALA A 92 -17.95 5.90 16.13
N TYR A 93 -18.62 5.77 14.98
CA TYR A 93 -19.34 6.91 14.41
C TYR A 93 -20.78 6.93 14.92
N SER A 94 -21.13 8.00 15.65
CA SER A 94 -22.50 8.24 16.11
C SER A 94 -23.27 9.04 15.06
N THR A 95 -24.30 8.43 14.46
CA THR A 95 -25.20 9.12 13.52
C THR A 95 -26.14 10.07 14.25
N SER A 96 -26.55 9.70 15.47
CA SER A 96 -27.36 10.53 16.36
C SER A 96 -26.65 11.83 16.79
N ALA A 97 -25.37 11.75 17.17
CA ALA A 97 -24.56 12.91 17.55
C ALA A 97 -23.79 13.54 16.38
N LYS A 98 -23.76 12.88 15.21
CA LYS A 98 -23.03 13.30 13.99
C LYS A 98 -21.54 13.58 14.25
N THR A 99 -20.91 12.72 15.03
CA THR A 99 -19.50 12.83 15.39
C THR A 99 -18.87 11.46 15.53
N TRP A 100 -17.56 11.42 15.30
CA TRP A 100 -16.72 10.34 15.78
C TRP A 100 -16.61 10.42 17.30
N SER A 101 -16.69 9.28 17.96
CA SER A 101 -16.54 9.11 19.40
C SER A 101 -15.84 7.76 19.66
N MET A 102 -15.82 7.30 20.90
CA MET A 102 -15.22 6.01 21.26
C MET A 102 -16.20 5.13 22.04
N VAL A 103 -15.91 3.84 22.04
CA VAL A 103 -16.59 2.81 22.84
C VAL A 103 -15.55 1.97 23.56
N TYR A 104 -15.96 1.38 24.67
CA TYR A 104 -15.17 0.47 25.48
C TYR A 104 -15.94 -0.83 25.71
N LEU A 105 -15.23 -1.95 25.68
CA LEU A 105 -15.75 -3.25 26.06
C LEU A 105 -14.67 -4.09 26.74
N LYS A 106 -15.12 -5.06 27.55
CA LYS A 106 -14.26 -6.07 28.16
C LYS A 106 -14.90 -7.44 28.13
N PHE A 107 -14.08 -8.46 27.98
CA PHE A 107 -14.50 -9.86 27.95
C PHE A 107 -13.34 -10.76 28.36
N LYS A 108 -13.62 -12.00 28.74
CA LYS A 108 -12.59 -12.93 29.22
C LYS A 108 -11.97 -13.71 28.05
N ASP A 109 -12.85 -14.29 27.24
CA ASP A 109 -12.49 -15.13 26.10
C ASP A 109 -13.05 -14.54 24.81
N TRP A 110 -12.38 -14.75 23.67
CA TRP A 110 -12.79 -14.16 22.38
C TRP A 110 -14.17 -14.64 21.91
N SER A 111 -14.63 -15.80 22.40
CA SER A 111 -16.00 -16.28 22.19
C SER A 111 -17.06 -15.43 22.86
N ASP A 112 -16.70 -14.65 23.88
CA ASP A 112 -17.62 -13.78 24.63
C ASP A 112 -17.70 -12.39 24.00
N ALA A 113 -16.79 -12.04 23.07
CA ALA A 113 -16.72 -10.71 22.46
C ALA A 113 -18.02 -10.28 21.74
N PRO A 114 -18.74 -11.16 21.01
CA PRO A 114 -20.01 -10.78 20.36
C PRO A 114 -21.11 -10.34 21.32
N ASP A 115 -21.08 -10.83 22.56
CA ASP A 115 -22.09 -10.54 23.59
C ASP A 115 -21.61 -9.48 24.61
N ALA A 116 -20.37 -9.00 24.48
CA ALA A 116 -19.79 -8.05 25.41
C ALA A 116 -20.48 -6.67 25.26
N PRO A 117 -20.95 -6.06 26.37
CA PRO A 117 -21.65 -4.78 26.29
C PRO A 117 -20.70 -3.65 25.86
N LEU A 118 -21.17 -2.81 24.93
CA LEU A 118 -20.50 -1.59 24.51
C LEU A 118 -20.82 -0.45 25.49
N THR A 119 -19.78 0.09 26.13
CA THR A 119 -19.86 1.30 26.96
C THR A 119 -19.42 2.49 26.11
N TYR A 120 -20.32 3.41 25.79
CA TYR A 120 -19.98 4.64 25.08
C TYR A 120 -19.11 5.54 25.95
N ILE A 121 -18.07 6.14 25.37
CA ILE A 121 -17.06 6.88 26.14
C ILE A 121 -17.60 8.14 26.81
N ASP A 122 -18.74 8.64 26.34
CA ASP A 122 -19.36 9.87 26.83
C ASP A 122 -20.03 9.74 28.21
N VAL A 123 -20.03 8.53 28.80
CA VAL A 123 -20.17 8.30 30.25
C VAL A 123 -19.19 9.17 31.04
N ASN A 124 -18.05 9.51 30.43
CA ASN A 124 -17.18 10.59 30.85
C ASN A 124 -17.55 11.89 30.11
N PRO A 125 -18.08 12.91 30.81
CA PRO A 125 -18.43 14.18 30.19
C PRO A 125 -17.26 14.91 29.52
N GLY A 126 -16.02 14.65 29.96
CA GLY A 126 -14.80 15.22 29.37
C GLY A 126 -14.41 14.61 28.03
N LEU A 127 -14.99 13.46 27.67
CA LEU A 127 -14.75 12.74 26.40
C LEU A 127 -15.98 12.79 25.47
N ARG A 128 -16.84 13.80 25.65
CA ARG A 128 -17.93 14.11 24.71
C ARG A 128 -17.40 14.84 23.49
N GLY A 129 -17.88 14.46 22.31
CA GLY A 129 -17.52 15.10 21.05
C GLY A 129 -16.55 14.26 20.24
N TYR A 130 -15.71 14.95 19.46
CA TYR A 130 -14.84 14.34 18.45
C TYR A 130 -13.57 13.74 19.09
N HIS A 131 -13.57 12.41 19.27
CA HIS A 131 -12.43 11.61 19.70
C HIS A 131 -12.43 10.27 18.95
N CYS A 132 -11.31 9.88 18.36
CA CYS A 132 -11.18 8.63 17.60
C CYS A 132 -9.75 8.09 17.60
N ALA A 133 -9.55 6.90 17.02
CA ALA A 133 -8.29 6.17 16.91
C ALA A 133 -7.54 6.08 18.26
N PRO A 134 -8.13 5.40 19.26
CA PRO A 134 -7.51 5.25 20.57
C PRO A 134 -6.28 4.34 20.54
N HIS A 135 -5.29 4.64 21.39
CA HIS A 135 -4.21 3.74 21.77
C HIS A 135 -4.08 3.72 23.30
N VAL A 136 -4.27 2.54 23.92
CA VAL A 136 -4.24 2.36 25.38
C VAL A 136 -2.97 1.65 25.82
N PHE A 137 -2.33 2.10 26.89
CA PHE A 137 -1.19 1.41 27.51
C PHE A 137 -0.99 1.85 28.95
N TYR A 138 -0.27 1.06 29.74
CA TYR A 138 0.12 1.42 31.09
C TYR A 138 1.51 2.06 31.07
N PHE A 139 1.64 3.29 31.55
CA PHE A 139 2.94 3.94 31.67
C PHE A 139 3.48 3.70 33.08
N GLU A 140 4.36 2.71 33.20
CA GLU A 140 4.91 2.26 34.48
C GLU A 140 5.56 3.39 35.30
N PRO A 141 6.36 4.32 34.72
CA PRO A 141 7.00 5.38 35.51
C PRO A 141 6.01 6.29 36.25
N HIS A 142 4.76 6.39 35.79
CA HIS A 142 3.72 7.17 36.45
C HIS A 142 2.71 6.32 37.22
N GLU A 143 2.77 5.00 37.09
CA GLU A 143 1.76 4.08 37.60
C GLU A 143 0.34 4.42 37.13
N LYS A 144 0.20 4.80 35.84
CA LYS A 144 -1.09 5.19 35.25
C LYS A 144 -1.33 4.53 33.91
N TRP A 145 -2.59 4.23 33.63
CA TRP A 145 -3.05 3.98 32.28
C TRP A 145 -3.11 5.29 31.50
N TYR A 146 -2.71 5.23 30.24
CA TYR A 146 -2.83 6.30 29.26
C TYR A 146 -3.77 5.84 28.14
N LEU A 147 -4.65 6.74 27.73
CA LEU A 147 -5.45 6.62 26.52
C LEU A 147 -5.07 7.79 25.62
N VAL A 148 -4.33 7.50 24.55
CA VAL A 148 -3.95 8.47 23.51
C VAL A 148 -4.98 8.40 22.40
N PHE A 149 -5.37 9.53 21.83
CA PHE A 149 -6.37 9.57 20.77
C PHE A 149 -6.28 10.85 19.93
N GLN A 150 -7.00 10.84 18.83
CA GLN A 150 -7.14 11.96 17.92
C GLN A 150 -8.30 12.87 18.31
N SER A 151 -8.01 14.16 18.44
CA SER A 151 -8.99 15.25 18.51
C SER A 151 -8.60 16.40 17.58
N GLN A 152 -8.20 16.05 16.35
CA GLN A 152 -7.40 16.85 15.39
C GLN A 152 -5.91 16.88 15.75
N GLN A 153 -5.56 17.34 16.95
CA GLN A 153 -4.21 17.18 17.49
C GLN A 153 -4.14 15.98 18.44
N PRO A 154 -2.96 15.41 18.72
CA PRO A 154 -2.84 14.29 19.63
C PRO A 154 -3.16 14.74 21.05
N GLN A 155 -4.06 14.00 21.69
CA GLN A 155 -4.44 14.19 23.08
C GLN A 155 -4.27 12.90 23.87
N TYR A 156 -4.22 13.03 25.19
CA TYR A 156 -4.23 11.90 26.10
C TYR A 156 -5.13 12.15 27.31
N CYS A 157 -5.59 11.06 27.90
CA CYS A 157 -6.17 11.00 29.24
C CYS A 157 -5.40 9.98 30.08
N THR A 158 -5.50 10.08 31.41
CA THR A 158 -4.96 9.07 32.32
C THR A 158 -6.04 8.50 33.25
N THR A 159 -5.82 7.29 33.76
CA THR A 159 -6.64 6.70 34.83
C THR A 159 -5.83 5.68 35.65
N ASP A 160 -6.34 5.35 36.83
CA ASP A 160 -5.87 4.23 37.66
C ASP A 160 -6.48 2.88 37.22
N ASP A 161 -7.64 2.90 36.56
CA ASP A 161 -8.39 1.69 36.22
C ASP A 161 -8.98 1.80 34.82
N LEU A 162 -8.32 1.17 33.83
CA LEU A 162 -8.78 1.17 32.44
C LEU A 162 -10.17 0.56 32.27
N SER A 163 -10.70 -0.15 33.26
CA SER A 163 -12.01 -0.79 33.19
C SER A 163 -13.17 0.12 33.54
N LYS A 164 -12.88 1.37 33.92
CA LYS A 164 -13.83 2.41 34.32
C LYS A 164 -13.71 3.65 33.42
N PRO A 165 -14.31 3.66 32.22
CA PRO A 165 -14.18 4.77 31.27
C PRO A 165 -14.62 6.14 31.83
N GLU A 166 -15.51 6.16 32.82
CA GLU A 166 -15.92 7.37 33.53
C GLU A 166 -14.80 8.04 34.35
N THR A 167 -13.69 7.33 34.59
CA THR A 167 -12.57 7.82 35.45
C THR A 167 -11.41 8.42 34.68
N TRP A 168 -11.41 8.37 33.34
CA TRP A 168 -10.39 9.05 32.55
C TRP A 168 -10.35 10.55 32.91
N THR A 169 -9.15 11.11 33.06
CA THR A 169 -9.00 12.56 33.28
C THR A 169 -9.57 13.35 32.09
N ALA A 170 -9.73 14.67 32.25
CA ALA A 170 -9.99 15.53 31.11
C ALA A 170 -8.87 15.40 30.05
N PRO A 171 -9.19 15.49 28.74
CA PRO A 171 -8.19 15.46 27.67
C PRO A 171 -7.13 16.56 27.82
N GLN A 172 -5.88 16.15 27.68
CA GLN A 172 -4.72 17.05 27.65
C GLN A 172 -4.02 16.93 26.30
N ASN A 173 -3.42 18.02 25.81
CA ASN A 173 -2.69 18.02 24.55
C ASN A 173 -1.24 17.59 24.78
N PHE A 174 -0.66 16.85 23.84
CA PHE A 174 0.80 16.67 23.81
C PHE A 174 1.55 17.96 23.40
N PHE A 175 0.87 18.85 22.69
CA PHE A 175 1.41 20.13 22.24
C PHE A 175 0.50 21.28 22.69
N ASP A 176 1.08 22.35 23.24
CA ASP A 176 0.34 23.61 23.47
C ASP A 176 -0.25 24.15 22.16
N ARG A 177 0.49 23.95 21.06
CA ARG A 177 0.07 24.19 19.69
C ARG A 177 0.82 23.22 18.78
N MET A 178 0.10 22.63 17.82
CA MET A 178 0.72 21.78 16.81
C MET A 178 1.93 22.48 16.13
N PRO A 179 3.10 21.82 16.08
CA PRO A 179 4.29 22.32 15.40
C PRO A 179 4.03 22.68 13.93
N ARG A 180 4.84 23.60 13.40
CA ARG A 180 4.70 24.02 11.99
C ARG A 180 5.10 22.93 10.99
N SER A 181 5.93 21.98 11.42
CA SER A 181 6.35 20.83 10.61
C SER A 181 5.29 19.72 10.57
N SER A 182 4.21 19.82 11.35
CA SER A 182 3.11 18.86 11.31
C SER A 182 2.48 18.79 9.91
N PRO A 183 2.08 17.60 9.44
CA PRO A 183 1.36 17.47 8.19
C PRO A 183 0.00 18.17 8.27
N ARG A 184 -0.65 18.34 7.12
CA ARG A 184 -1.97 18.95 7.04
C ARG A 184 -3.04 18.17 7.81
N LEU A 185 -2.94 16.84 7.82
CA LEU A 185 -3.89 15.94 8.46
C LEU A 185 -3.14 14.87 9.28
N PRO A 186 -2.65 15.21 10.48
CA PRO A 186 -2.00 14.24 11.37
C PRO A 186 -3.08 13.37 12.04
N ILE A 187 -2.95 12.05 11.87
CA ILE A 187 -3.94 11.07 12.31
C ILE A 187 -3.27 9.79 12.84
N ASP A 188 -4.03 9.02 13.62
CA ASP A 188 -3.65 7.68 14.11
C ASP A 188 -2.40 7.70 14.99
N TYR A 189 -2.56 8.29 16.17
CA TYR A 189 -1.48 8.52 17.13
C TYR A 189 -1.24 7.31 18.03
N HIS A 190 0.01 6.86 18.15
CA HIS A 190 0.40 5.84 19.12
C HIS A 190 1.73 6.14 19.80
N ILE A 191 1.94 5.51 20.96
CA ILE A 191 3.12 5.68 21.81
C ILE A 191 3.87 4.36 21.90
N ILE A 192 5.19 4.44 21.81
CA ILE A 192 6.10 3.37 22.23
C ILE A 192 7.32 4.02 22.89
N CYS A 193 7.83 3.39 23.94
CA CYS A 193 9.03 3.83 24.62
C CYS A 193 10.19 2.84 24.41
N ASP A 194 11.40 3.37 24.40
CA ASP A 194 12.61 2.61 24.73
C ASP A 194 13.06 2.98 26.16
N ASP A 195 14.24 2.53 26.58
CA ASP A 195 14.78 2.78 27.93
C ASP A 195 15.05 4.27 28.23
N THR A 196 15.04 5.13 27.21
CA THR A 196 15.49 6.53 27.30
C THR A 196 14.45 7.54 26.83
N HIS A 197 13.58 7.17 25.89
CA HIS A 197 12.65 8.08 25.23
C HIS A 197 11.27 7.46 25.06
N ALA A 198 10.27 8.34 25.09
CA ALA A 198 8.93 8.05 24.59
C ALA A 198 8.78 8.65 23.19
N TYR A 199 8.24 7.88 22.26
CA TYR A 199 8.00 8.27 20.87
C TYR A 199 6.51 8.36 20.61
N LEU A 200 6.10 9.47 19.97
CA LEU A 200 4.76 9.66 19.42
C LEU A 200 4.84 9.50 17.91
N PHE A 201 4.30 8.39 17.42
CA PHE A 201 4.20 8.10 16.00
C PHE A 201 2.80 8.40 15.49
N PHE A 202 2.70 8.76 14.21
CA PHE A 202 1.44 9.02 13.51
C PHE A 202 1.64 9.11 12.00
N THR A 203 0.54 9.14 11.24
CA THR A 203 0.53 9.29 9.78
C THR A 203 -0.09 10.62 9.34
N GLY A 204 0.11 10.99 8.07
CA GLY A 204 -0.31 12.29 7.53
C GLY A 204 -1.34 12.25 6.41
N ASP A 205 -1.89 11.07 6.07
CA ASP A 205 -2.71 10.85 4.86
C ASP A 205 -2.01 11.36 3.58
N ASN A 206 -0.68 11.18 3.52
CA ASN A 206 0.17 11.81 2.51
C ASN A 206 1.42 11.00 2.14
N GLY A 207 1.44 9.69 2.42
CA GLY A 207 2.60 8.84 2.13
C GLY A 207 3.70 8.90 3.19
N ARG A 208 3.47 9.57 4.32
CA ARG A 208 4.50 9.75 5.35
C ARG A 208 4.08 9.26 6.71
N PHE A 209 5.02 8.59 7.34
CA PHE A 209 5.00 8.20 8.74
C PHE A 209 5.90 9.16 9.52
N TYR A 210 5.37 9.74 10.59
CA TYR A 210 6.04 10.76 11.38
C TYR A 210 6.36 10.24 12.78
N ARG A 211 7.39 10.81 13.39
CA ARG A 211 7.70 10.62 14.79
C ARG A 211 7.99 11.93 15.49
N CYS A 212 7.58 12.03 16.74
CA CYS A 212 8.09 12.97 17.73
C CYS A 212 8.71 12.17 18.86
N ARG A 213 9.57 12.79 19.67
CA ARG A 213 10.11 12.15 20.87
C ARG A 213 10.30 13.11 22.02
N THR A 214 10.29 12.56 23.22
CA THR A 214 10.70 13.22 24.46
C THR A 214 11.47 12.21 25.31
N ARG A 215 12.25 12.68 26.30
CA ARG A 215 12.89 11.77 27.24
C ARG A 215 11.82 11.08 28.08
N ILE A 216 12.05 9.83 28.46
CA ILE A 216 11.05 9.05 29.19
C ILE A 216 10.67 9.73 30.53
N GLU A 217 11.63 10.39 31.19
CA GLU A 217 11.36 11.17 32.41
C GLU A 217 10.54 12.45 32.21
N ASP A 218 10.47 12.96 30.98
CA ASP A 218 9.73 14.18 30.64
C ASP A 218 8.33 13.88 30.09
N PHE A 219 8.08 12.64 29.66
CA PHE A 219 6.79 12.19 29.13
C PHE A 219 5.66 12.51 30.12
N PRO A 220 4.46 12.96 29.68
CA PRO A 220 4.00 13.18 28.30
C PRO A 220 4.41 14.54 27.70
N ASN A 221 5.22 15.33 28.40
CA ASN A 221 5.59 16.67 27.98
C ASN A 221 6.84 16.67 27.09
N GLY A 222 7.08 17.79 26.41
CA GLY A 222 8.35 18.03 25.73
C GLY A 222 8.55 17.23 24.44
N MET A 223 7.45 16.79 23.80
CA MET A 223 7.53 16.18 22.47
C MET A 223 8.22 17.12 21.48
N SER A 224 9.22 16.60 20.77
CA SER A 224 9.92 17.30 19.71
C SER A 224 8.97 17.69 18.56
N ASP A 225 9.44 18.56 17.67
CA ASP A 225 8.79 18.77 16.39
C ASP A 225 8.73 17.44 15.60
N PRO A 226 7.66 17.18 14.82
CA PRO A 226 7.56 16.03 13.95
C PRO A 226 8.69 15.94 12.94
N GLU A 227 9.25 14.73 12.84
CA GLU A 227 10.21 14.31 11.83
C GLU A 227 9.58 13.20 10.97
N VAL A 228 9.91 13.16 9.68
CA VAL A 228 9.49 12.05 8.79
C VAL A 228 10.38 10.84 9.10
N ALA A 229 9.76 9.73 9.51
CA ALA A 229 10.42 8.46 9.78
C ALA A 229 10.42 7.53 8.56
N ILE A 230 9.34 7.55 7.75
CA ILE A 230 9.22 6.84 6.47
C ILE A 230 8.52 7.78 5.47
N ASP A 231 9.00 7.84 4.24
CA ASP A 231 8.42 8.58 3.11
C ASP A 231 8.20 7.59 1.96
N ASP A 232 6.96 7.42 1.52
CA ASP A 232 6.54 6.49 0.47
C ASP A 232 5.32 7.10 -0.27
N SER A 233 4.72 6.36 -1.19
CA SER A 233 3.45 6.73 -1.81
C SER A 233 2.31 6.68 -0.79
N ARG A 234 1.36 7.59 -0.91
CA ARG A 234 0.14 7.60 -0.08
C ARG A 234 -0.67 6.31 -0.21
N ASP A 235 -0.61 5.65 -1.35
CA ASP A 235 -1.34 4.41 -1.57
C ASP A 235 -0.71 3.23 -0.81
N HIS A 236 0.61 3.23 -0.64
CA HIS A 236 1.36 2.22 0.10
C HIS A 236 1.52 2.53 1.59
N LEU A 237 1.54 3.82 1.94
CA LEU A 237 1.68 4.32 3.31
C LEU A 237 0.58 5.35 3.57
N PHE A 238 -0.56 4.86 4.03
CA PHE A 238 -1.79 5.63 4.12
C PHE A 238 -2.05 6.17 5.53
N GLU A 239 -2.50 5.29 6.43
CA GLU A 239 -2.92 5.60 7.81
C GLU A 239 -2.75 4.38 8.73
N GLY A 240 -3.42 4.34 9.88
CA GLY A 240 -3.66 3.12 10.66
C GLY A 240 -2.41 2.43 11.22
N SER A 241 -1.35 3.20 11.50
CA SER A 241 -0.05 2.68 11.92
C SER A 241 -0.02 2.19 13.37
N MET A 242 0.79 1.18 13.66
CA MET A 242 1.16 0.81 15.03
C MET A 242 2.57 0.20 15.10
N THR A 243 3.32 0.54 16.15
CA THR A 243 4.73 0.15 16.34
C THR A 243 4.91 -0.68 17.61
N TYR A 244 5.73 -1.73 17.51
CA TYR A 244 5.94 -2.74 18.55
C TYR A 244 7.42 -3.07 18.75
N LYS A 245 7.77 -3.45 19.98
CA LYS A 245 9.00 -4.19 20.29
C LYS A 245 8.80 -5.67 19.95
N ILE A 246 9.79 -6.27 19.28
CA ILE A 246 9.77 -7.72 19.01
C ILE A 246 10.41 -8.45 20.21
N LYS A 247 9.65 -9.36 20.82
CA LYS A 247 10.10 -10.13 21.98
C LYS A 247 11.29 -11.02 21.63
N GLY A 248 12.33 -10.94 22.46
CA GLY A 248 13.55 -11.73 22.27
C GLY A 248 14.43 -11.25 21.11
N ALA A 249 14.19 -10.04 20.58
CA ALA A 249 14.99 -9.42 19.54
C ALA A 249 15.33 -7.96 19.88
N ASP A 250 16.43 -7.45 19.32
CA ASP A 250 16.84 -6.04 19.44
C ASP A 250 16.29 -5.16 18.31
N THR A 251 15.09 -5.50 17.85
CA THR A 251 14.40 -4.84 16.74
C THR A 251 12.97 -4.47 17.09
N TYR A 252 12.44 -3.55 16.30
CA TYR A 252 11.07 -3.04 16.35
C TYR A 252 10.38 -3.34 15.04
N LEU A 253 9.07 -3.55 15.11
CA LEU A 253 8.16 -3.69 13.97
C LEU A 253 7.27 -2.45 13.93
N THR A 254 7.04 -1.86 12.77
CA THR A 254 5.88 -1.02 12.55
C THR A 254 5.07 -1.57 11.41
N ILE A 255 3.75 -1.66 11.61
CA ILE A 255 2.79 -1.98 10.54
C ILE A 255 2.05 -0.70 10.20
N ILE A 256 1.83 -0.44 8.91
CA ILE A 256 1.14 0.77 8.44
C ILE A 256 0.11 0.34 7.40
N GLU A 257 -1.11 0.88 7.53
CA GLU A 257 -2.18 0.59 6.59
C GLU A 257 -1.89 1.25 5.25
N ALA A 258 -2.10 0.50 4.18
CA ALA A 258 -2.07 0.92 2.80
C ALA A 258 -3.50 1.05 2.27
N LEU A 259 -3.70 1.97 1.32
CA LEU A 259 -5.03 2.35 0.82
C LEU A 259 -5.53 1.45 -0.31
N SER A 260 -4.61 1.02 -1.18
CA SER A 260 -4.94 0.48 -2.50
C SER A 260 -4.08 -0.74 -2.79
N PRO A 261 -4.65 -1.82 -3.36
CA PRO A 261 -5.97 -1.90 -4.02
C PRO A 261 -7.16 -2.29 -3.13
N ALA A 262 -6.90 -2.67 -1.88
CA ALA A 262 -7.86 -2.73 -0.78
C ALA A 262 -7.11 -2.28 0.49
N ARG A 263 -7.77 -2.18 1.64
CA ARG A 263 -7.02 -1.96 2.89
C ARG A 263 -6.20 -3.20 3.24
N TYR A 264 -4.90 -3.01 3.47
CA TYR A 264 -3.98 -4.02 3.95
C TYR A 264 -2.87 -3.37 4.78
N TYR A 265 -2.08 -4.17 5.47
CA TYR A 265 -0.92 -3.75 6.23
C TYR A 265 0.38 -4.09 5.49
N SER A 266 1.26 -3.10 5.34
CA SER A 266 2.68 -3.30 5.06
C SER A 266 3.48 -3.20 6.36
N ALA A 267 4.63 -3.87 6.44
CA ALA A 267 5.50 -3.87 7.61
C ALA A 267 6.90 -3.32 7.32
N TRP A 268 7.46 -2.64 8.32
CA TRP A 268 8.83 -2.17 8.35
C TRP A 268 9.48 -2.59 9.67
N ILE A 269 10.79 -2.80 9.64
CA ILE A 269 11.61 -3.11 10.81
C ILE A 269 12.67 -2.03 11.03
N ALA A 270 13.02 -1.81 12.30
CA ALA A 270 14.12 -0.93 12.69
C ALA A 270 14.87 -1.51 13.89
N LYS A 271 16.15 -1.16 14.03
CA LYS A 271 16.94 -1.47 15.24
C LYS A 271 16.77 -0.43 16.35
N ASP A 272 16.30 0.75 15.98
CA ASP A 272 16.17 1.93 16.84
C ASP A 272 14.90 2.68 16.42
N LEU A 273 14.06 3.07 17.37
CA LEU A 273 12.84 3.84 17.13
C LEU A 273 13.15 5.22 16.51
N ASN A 274 14.32 5.78 16.82
CA ASN A 274 14.85 6.99 16.21
C ASN A 274 15.73 6.72 14.96
N GLY A 275 15.87 5.46 14.57
CA GLY A 275 16.69 5.03 13.45
C GLY A 275 15.98 5.09 12.10
N GLU A 276 16.59 4.39 11.15
CA GLU A 276 16.04 4.11 9.83
C GLU A 276 15.10 2.90 9.89
N TRP A 277 13.97 3.02 9.21
CA TRP A 277 13.00 1.95 9.04
C TRP A 277 13.16 1.34 7.66
N THR A 278 13.36 0.03 7.60
CA THR A 278 13.48 -0.71 6.34
C THR A 278 12.27 -1.61 6.15
N PRO A 279 11.71 -1.74 4.93
CA PRO A 279 10.61 -2.68 4.66
C PRO A 279 10.96 -4.10 5.13
N LEU A 280 9.98 -4.79 5.71
CA LEU A 280 10.12 -6.19 6.13
C LEU A 280 9.84 -7.09 4.92
N GLU A 281 10.89 -7.56 4.26
CA GLU A 281 10.80 -8.39 3.06
C GLU A 281 9.82 -9.56 3.24
N GLY A 282 8.83 -9.62 2.35
CA GLY A 282 7.78 -10.65 2.37
C GLY A 282 6.60 -10.32 3.30
N ALA A 283 6.52 -9.09 3.80
CA ALA A 283 5.41 -8.56 4.58
C ALA A 283 5.15 -7.06 4.29
N ASP A 284 5.71 -6.51 3.21
CA ASP A 284 5.81 -5.08 2.94
C ASP A 284 5.19 -4.66 1.60
N THR A 285 4.45 -5.54 0.91
CA THR A 285 3.81 -5.21 -0.38
C THR A 285 2.37 -5.69 -0.43
N TRP A 286 1.62 -5.33 -1.47
CA TRP A 286 0.27 -5.88 -1.67
C TRP A 286 0.29 -7.41 -1.87
N GLU A 287 1.28 -7.95 -2.56
CA GLU A 287 1.38 -9.38 -2.90
C GLU A 287 1.76 -10.22 -1.69
N THR A 288 2.67 -9.71 -0.87
CA THR A 288 3.07 -10.31 0.40
C THR A 288 2.87 -9.28 1.51
N PRO A 289 1.60 -9.00 1.90
CA PRO A 289 1.32 -8.01 2.91
C PRO A 289 1.63 -8.58 4.29
N PHE A 290 1.87 -7.73 5.27
CA PHE A 290 1.89 -8.16 6.66
C PHE A 290 0.56 -8.81 7.02
N ALA A 291 -0.55 -8.14 6.67
CA ALA A 291 -1.88 -8.70 6.71
C ALA A 291 -2.78 -8.03 5.66
N GLY A 292 -3.34 -8.81 4.75
CA GLY A 292 -4.23 -8.33 3.69
C GLY A 292 -5.09 -9.46 3.19
N ILE A 293 -6.14 -9.15 2.41
CA ILE A 293 -7.05 -10.20 1.89
C ILE A 293 -6.33 -11.29 1.08
N ASN A 294 -5.12 -11.01 0.57
CA ASN A 294 -4.32 -11.93 -0.23
C ASN A 294 -3.62 -13.03 0.60
N ASN A 295 -3.43 -12.81 1.90
CA ASN A 295 -2.84 -13.78 2.81
C ASN A 295 -3.73 -14.09 4.03
N VAL A 296 -5.03 -13.79 3.91
CA VAL A 296 -6.05 -14.09 4.91
C VAL A 296 -7.02 -15.12 4.33
N GLU A 297 -7.07 -16.28 4.96
CA GLU A 297 -8.18 -17.23 4.83
C GLU A 297 -9.22 -16.94 5.93
N PHE A 298 -10.45 -17.42 5.76
CA PHE A 298 -11.47 -17.37 6.81
C PHE A 298 -11.55 -18.72 7.51
N ASP A 299 -11.85 -18.72 8.81
CA ASP A 299 -12.03 -19.94 9.59
C ASP A 299 -13.08 -20.88 8.98
N ASP A 300 -12.96 -22.18 9.26
CA ASP A 300 -13.87 -23.19 8.72
C ASP A 300 -15.33 -22.87 9.08
N GLY A 301 -16.17 -22.69 8.05
CA GLY A 301 -17.58 -22.35 8.22
C GLY A 301 -17.87 -20.85 8.40
N VAL A 302 -16.85 -19.98 8.32
CA VAL A 302 -17.02 -18.52 8.26
C VAL A 302 -17.07 -18.08 6.80
N GLU A 303 -18.17 -17.45 6.40
CA GLU A 303 -18.25 -16.81 5.09
C GLU A 303 -17.37 -15.55 5.03
N PRO A 304 -16.64 -15.30 3.92
CA PRO A 304 -15.86 -14.09 3.73
C PRO A 304 -16.72 -12.83 3.90
N TRP A 305 -16.50 -12.10 4.99
CA TRP A 305 -17.34 -10.96 5.36
C TRP A 305 -16.68 -9.61 5.04
N THR A 306 -15.39 -9.61 4.67
CA THR A 306 -14.66 -8.40 4.31
C THR A 306 -13.58 -8.65 3.27
N ARG A 307 -13.21 -7.58 2.55
CA ARG A 307 -12.03 -7.50 1.68
C ARG A 307 -10.97 -6.53 2.21
N ASP A 308 -11.32 -5.75 3.23
CA ASP A 308 -10.49 -4.71 3.81
C ASP A 308 -9.93 -5.24 5.13
N ILE A 309 -8.61 -5.43 5.19
CA ILE A 309 -7.90 -5.61 6.45
C ILE A 309 -7.35 -4.23 6.83
N SER A 310 -8.17 -3.46 7.55
CA SER A 310 -7.93 -2.04 7.86
C SER A 310 -7.57 -1.87 9.34
N HIS A 311 -7.36 -0.62 9.77
CA HIS A 311 -6.94 -0.18 11.10
C HIS A 311 -7.24 -1.21 12.22
N GLY A 312 -6.17 -1.70 12.83
CA GLY A 312 -6.16 -2.73 13.87
C GLY A 312 -4.93 -2.66 14.76
N GLU A 313 -4.91 -3.49 15.81
CA GLU A 313 -3.78 -3.63 16.73
C GLU A 313 -3.47 -5.11 16.98
N LEU A 314 -2.18 -5.47 16.95
CA LEU A 314 -1.71 -6.79 17.36
C LEU A 314 -2.00 -6.97 18.85
N LEU A 315 -2.43 -8.18 19.21
CA LEU A 315 -2.58 -8.58 20.60
C LEU A 315 -1.19 -8.60 21.24
N ARG A 316 -0.96 -7.67 22.17
CA ARG A 316 0.29 -7.51 22.88
C ARG A 316 0.52 -8.62 23.90
N ASP A 317 1.79 -8.97 24.09
CA ASP A 317 2.28 -9.86 25.15
C ASP A 317 2.28 -9.18 26.52
N ASN A 318 2.37 -7.85 26.52
CA ASN A 318 2.32 -6.99 27.68
C ASN A 318 1.23 -5.93 27.52
N TYR A 319 1.21 -4.96 28.43
CA TYR A 319 0.26 -3.84 28.39
C TYR A 319 0.94 -2.50 28.70
N ASP A 320 2.25 -2.48 28.91
CA ASP A 320 3.00 -1.30 29.30
C ASP A 320 3.38 -0.40 28.11
N GLN A 321 4.19 0.63 28.37
CA GLN A 321 4.67 1.62 27.39
C GLN A 321 5.62 1.07 26.32
N THR A 322 5.94 -0.22 26.37
CA THR A 322 6.75 -0.94 25.38
C THR A 322 5.88 -2.00 24.68
N PRO A 323 4.86 -1.62 23.86
CA PRO A 323 4.00 -2.57 23.14
C PRO A 323 4.80 -3.74 22.55
N THR A 324 4.75 -4.90 23.19
CA THR A 324 5.62 -6.03 22.85
C THR A 324 4.79 -7.11 22.22
N ILE A 325 5.30 -7.71 21.15
CA ILE A 325 4.67 -8.85 20.47
C ILE A 325 5.59 -10.07 20.48
N ASP A 326 5.00 -11.26 20.62
CA ASP A 326 5.67 -12.50 20.29
C ASP A 326 5.58 -12.73 18.77
N PRO A 327 6.72 -12.86 18.05
CA PRO A 327 6.68 -13.10 16.60
C PRO A 327 6.09 -14.48 16.24
N ALA A 328 5.95 -15.39 17.22
CA ALA A 328 5.31 -16.69 17.04
C ALA A 328 3.84 -16.65 17.47
N GLY A 329 2.92 -16.85 16.53
CA GLY A 329 1.48 -16.97 16.82
C GLY A 329 0.80 -15.62 17.05
N MET A 330 1.23 -14.61 16.29
CA MET A 330 0.63 -13.28 16.31
C MET A 330 -0.87 -13.34 16.05
N ARG A 331 -1.60 -12.38 16.63
CA ARG A 331 -3.02 -12.17 16.39
C ARG A 331 -3.29 -10.68 16.21
N LEU A 332 -4.09 -10.31 15.22
CA LEU A 332 -4.40 -8.93 14.87
C LEU A 332 -5.91 -8.69 15.03
N LEU A 333 -6.32 -7.86 15.98
CA LEU A 333 -7.69 -7.36 16.04
C LEU A 333 -7.82 -6.24 15.01
N PHE A 334 -8.68 -6.40 14.02
CA PHE A 334 -8.75 -5.50 12.87
C PHE A 334 -10.18 -5.08 12.56
N GLN A 335 -10.33 -3.93 11.90
CA GLN A 335 -11.61 -3.53 11.34
C GLN A 335 -11.76 -4.00 9.89
N GLY A 336 -12.94 -4.50 9.56
CA GLY A 336 -13.36 -4.84 8.21
C GLY A 336 -14.79 -4.36 7.95
N ARG A 337 -15.18 -4.37 6.69
CA ARG A 337 -16.56 -4.09 6.23
C ARG A 337 -16.92 -4.95 5.04
N THR A 338 -18.21 -5.11 4.75
CA THR A 338 -18.64 -5.86 3.57
C THR A 338 -18.19 -5.17 2.28
N ALA A 339 -17.80 -5.96 1.28
CA ALA A 339 -17.21 -5.44 0.04
C ALA A 339 -18.18 -4.60 -0.82
N ASP A 340 -19.49 -4.76 -0.60
CA ASP A 340 -20.56 -4.04 -1.27
C ASP A 340 -20.99 -2.76 -0.52
N SER A 341 -20.44 -2.51 0.67
CA SER A 341 -20.70 -1.27 1.39
C SER A 341 -20.09 -0.06 0.65
N GLY A 342 -20.84 1.04 0.61
CA GLY A 342 -20.45 2.28 -0.06
C GLY A 342 -21.16 3.50 0.52
N GLY A 343 -20.89 4.67 -0.06
CA GLY A 343 -21.42 5.95 0.45
C GLY A 343 -20.39 6.74 1.26
N PRO A 344 -20.83 7.75 2.03
CA PRO A 344 -19.92 8.58 2.84
C PRO A 344 -19.09 7.73 3.81
N TYR A 345 -17.77 7.96 3.89
CA TYR A 345 -16.85 7.15 4.70
C TYR A 345 -17.31 6.95 6.15
N HIS A 346 -17.82 8.00 6.78
CA HIS A 346 -18.29 7.96 8.16
C HIS A 346 -19.53 7.07 8.38
N LEU A 347 -20.25 6.71 7.31
CA LEU A 347 -21.40 5.80 7.37
C LEU A 347 -21.06 4.35 6.98
N LEU A 348 -19.79 4.07 6.67
CA LEU A 348 -19.40 2.71 6.31
C LEU A 348 -19.51 1.78 7.53
N PRO A 349 -20.13 0.60 7.38
CA PRO A 349 -20.46 -0.29 8.50
C PRO A 349 -19.27 -1.15 8.91
N TYR A 350 -18.20 -0.51 9.37
CA TYR A 350 -17.02 -1.21 9.89
C TYR A 350 -17.35 -1.95 11.19
N GLN A 351 -16.77 -3.15 11.31
CA GLN A 351 -16.93 -4.08 12.41
C GLN A 351 -15.58 -4.76 12.66
N LEU A 352 -15.39 -5.36 13.84
CA LEU A 352 -14.09 -5.94 14.20
C LEU A 352 -14.09 -7.46 14.08
N GLY A 353 -13.00 -8.00 13.52
CA GLY A 353 -12.66 -9.43 13.53
C GLY A 353 -11.25 -9.66 14.04
N LEU A 354 -10.86 -10.92 14.18
CA LEU A 354 -9.54 -11.30 14.69
C LEU A 354 -8.82 -12.17 13.66
N LEU A 355 -7.62 -11.75 13.25
CA LEU A 355 -6.70 -12.60 12.50
C LEU A 355 -5.84 -13.40 13.47
N THR A 356 -5.57 -14.66 13.14
CA THR A 356 -4.63 -15.54 13.84
C THR A 356 -3.59 -16.05 12.85
N GLN A 357 -2.31 -15.77 13.13
CA GLN A 357 -1.19 -16.19 12.29
C GLN A 357 -1.16 -17.72 12.22
N GLN A 358 -1.02 -18.24 10.99
CA GLN A 358 -0.84 -19.65 10.74
C GLN A 358 0.65 -19.98 10.67
N PRO A 359 1.07 -21.20 11.09
CA PRO A 359 2.43 -21.67 10.86
C PRO A 359 2.76 -21.60 9.36
N ALA A 360 4.02 -21.31 9.03
CA ALA A 360 4.49 -21.40 7.65
C ALA A 360 4.19 -22.81 7.11
N ALA A 361 3.49 -22.88 5.97
CA ALA A 361 3.15 -24.17 5.36
C ALA A 361 4.45 -24.95 5.10
N SER A 362 4.56 -26.15 5.67
CA SER A 362 5.63 -27.08 5.29
C SER A 362 5.42 -27.43 3.81
N PRO A 363 6.47 -27.43 2.96
CA PRO A 363 6.33 -27.89 1.60
C PRO A 363 5.94 -29.37 1.62
N GLU A 364 4.67 -29.68 1.34
CA GLU A 364 4.27 -31.07 1.18
C GLU A 364 4.97 -31.66 -0.08
N PRO A 365 5.53 -32.87 0.02
CA PRO A 365 6.17 -33.51 -1.11
C PRO A 365 5.12 -33.91 -2.15
N SER A 366 5.39 -33.57 -3.41
CA SER A 366 4.56 -33.92 -4.56
C SER A 366 4.22 -35.42 -4.57
N GLN A 367 2.97 -35.77 -4.28
CA GLN A 367 2.44 -37.10 -4.59
C GLN A 367 1.61 -37.04 -5.87
N ALA A 368 2.18 -37.58 -6.93
CA ALA A 368 1.47 -37.97 -8.13
C ALA A 368 0.36 -38.97 -7.80
N THR A 369 -0.90 -38.63 -8.04
CA THR A 369 -1.98 -39.62 -8.23
C THR A 369 -3.04 -39.15 -9.22
N GLY A 370 -3.13 -39.89 -10.34
CA GLY A 370 -4.36 -40.39 -10.96
C GLY A 370 -5.49 -39.42 -11.32
N GLU A 371 -5.62 -39.13 -12.62
CA GLU A 371 -6.84 -38.60 -13.23
C GLU A 371 -8.09 -39.47 -12.96
N ARG A 372 -9.23 -38.82 -12.70
CA ARG A 372 -10.45 -38.95 -13.53
C ARG A 372 -11.45 -37.80 -13.30
N PRO A 373 -12.27 -37.45 -14.32
CA PRO A 373 -12.67 -36.07 -14.58
C PRO A 373 -13.98 -35.66 -13.89
N ARG A 374 -14.04 -34.44 -13.36
CA ARG A 374 -15.31 -33.77 -13.05
C ARG A 374 -15.76 -32.95 -14.26
N ARG A 375 -16.97 -33.26 -14.73
CA ARG A 375 -17.66 -32.61 -15.85
C ARG A 375 -17.73 -31.09 -15.64
N ARG A 376 -17.16 -30.33 -16.59
CA ARG A 376 -17.46 -28.90 -16.77
C ARG A 376 -18.92 -28.73 -17.18
N ARG A 377 -19.66 -27.87 -16.47
CA ARG A 377 -20.87 -27.22 -16.99
C ARG A 377 -20.42 -25.98 -17.77
N PRO A 378 -20.95 -25.72 -18.99
CA PRO A 378 -20.63 -24.50 -19.72
C PRO A 378 -21.56 -23.36 -19.30
N GLY A 379 -21.00 -22.15 -19.16
CA GLY A 379 -21.76 -20.90 -19.18
C GLY A 379 -21.82 -20.14 -17.86
N GLY A 380 -20.78 -19.37 -17.57
CA GLY A 380 -20.81 -18.20 -16.69
C GLY A 380 -19.79 -17.21 -17.24
N ARG A 381 -20.18 -15.97 -17.49
CA ARG A 381 -19.26 -14.92 -17.99
C ARG A 381 -18.31 -14.55 -16.86
N ASP A 382 -17.09 -15.10 -16.89
CA ASP A 382 -16.01 -14.69 -16.01
C ASP A 382 -15.51 -13.32 -16.46
N ARG A 383 -16.08 -12.26 -15.87
CA ARG A 383 -15.40 -10.96 -15.85
C ARG A 383 -14.25 -11.06 -14.87
N ALA A 384 -13.03 -10.83 -15.35
CA ALA A 384 -11.83 -10.86 -14.54
C ALA A 384 -11.97 -9.89 -13.34
N ARG A 385 -11.70 -10.39 -12.14
CA ARG A 385 -11.71 -9.61 -10.89
C ARG A 385 -10.35 -8.94 -10.71
N PHE A 386 -10.36 -7.72 -10.19
CA PHE A 386 -9.17 -7.01 -9.74
C PHE A 386 -8.55 -7.75 -8.54
N GLY A 387 -7.26 -8.12 -8.62
CA GLY A 387 -6.51 -8.81 -7.56
C GLY A 387 -6.77 -10.32 -7.48
N GLY A 388 -6.61 -11.05 -8.60
CA GLY A 388 -6.60 -12.52 -8.58
C GLY A 388 -5.25 -13.08 -8.09
N PRO A 389 -5.16 -14.37 -7.75
CA PRO A 389 -3.89 -15.01 -7.47
C PRO A 389 -2.96 -14.88 -8.69
N ILE A 390 -1.68 -14.60 -8.43
CA ILE A 390 -0.65 -14.51 -9.46
C ILE A 390 -0.18 -15.93 -9.77
N GLU A 391 -0.62 -16.46 -10.90
CA GLU A 391 -0.14 -17.72 -11.46
C GLU A 391 0.72 -17.39 -12.68
N LEU A 392 2.01 -17.70 -12.61
CA LEU A 392 2.94 -17.44 -13.71
C LEU A 392 3.01 -18.65 -14.66
N ASP A 393 2.88 -18.37 -15.95
CA ASP A 393 3.12 -19.31 -17.04
C ASP A 393 4.64 -19.43 -17.32
N PRO A 394 5.14 -20.55 -17.87
CA PRO A 394 6.57 -20.75 -18.12
C PRO A 394 7.25 -19.72 -19.04
N ASP A 395 6.47 -18.98 -19.84
CA ASP A 395 6.93 -17.91 -20.71
C ASP A 395 6.75 -16.49 -20.13
N ASP A 396 6.30 -16.38 -18.88
CA ASP A 396 6.29 -15.12 -18.13
C ASP A 396 7.69 -14.75 -17.63
N LYS A 397 8.48 -14.23 -18.56
CA LYS A 397 9.88 -13.86 -18.32
C LYS A 397 10.28 -12.56 -19.02
N PRO A 398 11.39 -11.94 -18.60
CA PRO A 398 11.87 -10.73 -19.26
C PRO A 398 12.24 -11.02 -20.72
N ALA A 399 11.65 -10.27 -21.64
CA ALA A 399 12.00 -10.30 -23.07
C ALA A 399 13.11 -9.32 -23.46
N PHE A 400 13.45 -8.38 -22.57
CA PHE A 400 14.46 -7.33 -22.80
C PHE A 400 15.37 -7.20 -21.58
N GLU A 401 16.58 -6.69 -21.82
CA GLU A 401 17.50 -6.32 -20.73
C GLU A 401 16.96 -5.13 -19.95
N GLU A 402 17.28 -5.11 -18.65
CA GLU A 402 16.94 -3.99 -17.76
C GLU A 402 17.51 -2.67 -18.29
N PRO A 403 16.73 -1.56 -18.27
CA PRO A 403 17.24 -0.27 -18.68
C PRO A 403 18.37 0.18 -17.75
N PRO A 404 19.32 1.00 -18.24
CA PRO A 404 20.30 1.64 -17.36
C PRO A 404 19.58 2.39 -16.25
N THR A 405 20.08 2.35 -15.01
CA THR A 405 19.43 3.04 -13.86
C THR A 405 19.24 4.54 -14.06
N SER A 406 20.00 5.15 -14.98
CA SER A 406 19.93 6.55 -15.37
C SER A 406 18.95 6.85 -16.51
N PHE A 407 18.15 5.89 -17.00
CA PHE A 407 17.30 6.11 -18.18
C PHE A 407 16.26 7.24 -18.01
N MET A 408 15.85 7.51 -16.77
CA MET A 408 14.97 8.64 -16.38
C MET A 408 15.73 9.83 -15.78
N ALA A 409 17.07 9.80 -15.76
CA ALA A 409 17.88 10.92 -15.32
C ALA A 409 17.96 11.95 -16.45
N GLU A 410 17.71 13.20 -16.11
CA GLU A 410 17.86 14.31 -17.05
C GLU A 410 19.35 14.51 -17.37
N ARG A 411 19.64 14.67 -18.67
CA ARG A 411 20.98 14.82 -19.20
C ARG A 411 21.15 16.23 -19.75
N GLU A 412 21.96 17.06 -19.10
CA GLU A 412 22.19 18.45 -19.56
C GLU A 412 22.90 18.54 -20.91
N ASP A 413 23.56 17.45 -21.34
CA ASP A 413 24.35 17.38 -22.57
C ASP A 413 23.54 16.98 -23.81
N VAL A 414 22.25 16.70 -23.69
CA VAL A 414 21.40 16.30 -24.82
C VAL A 414 20.39 17.39 -25.19
N PRO A 415 20.00 17.49 -26.48
CA PRO A 415 18.90 18.36 -26.88
C PRO A 415 17.59 17.97 -26.18
N HIS A 416 16.84 18.97 -25.72
CA HIS A 416 15.57 18.77 -25.02
C HIS A 416 14.36 19.12 -25.87
N GLY A 417 13.35 18.28 -25.82
CA GLY A 417 12.04 18.55 -26.39
C GLY A 417 11.26 19.55 -25.55
N LYS A 418 10.05 19.88 -26.01
CA LYS A 418 9.14 20.79 -25.31
C LYS A 418 7.93 20.02 -24.85
N LEU A 419 7.62 20.12 -23.56
CA LEU A 419 6.37 19.63 -22.99
C LEU A 419 5.45 20.83 -22.72
N GLU A 420 4.20 20.75 -23.21
CA GLU A 420 3.20 21.79 -22.97
C GLU A 420 1.81 21.22 -22.69
N MET A 421 1.08 21.90 -21.83
CA MET A 421 -0.33 21.60 -21.57
C MET A 421 -1.19 22.41 -22.52
N ILE A 422 -2.08 21.76 -23.27
CA ILE A 422 -3.03 22.42 -24.16
C ILE A 422 -4.47 22.08 -23.81
N GLU A 423 -5.38 22.97 -24.22
CA GLU A 423 -6.82 22.78 -24.12
C GLU A 423 -7.43 22.49 -25.49
N TYR A 424 -8.45 21.64 -25.53
CA TYR A 424 -9.23 21.29 -26.72
C TYR A 424 -10.71 21.15 -26.36
N ASP A 425 -11.57 21.44 -27.34
CA ASP A 425 -13.02 21.30 -27.16
C ASP A 425 -13.44 19.86 -27.50
N SER A 426 -13.87 19.12 -26.47
CA SER A 426 -14.42 17.78 -26.64
C SER A 426 -15.90 17.86 -26.97
N LYS A 427 -16.27 17.46 -28.19
CA LYS A 427 -17.67 17.29 -28.59
C LYS A 427 -18.26 16.04 -27.96
N ALA A 428 -17.47 14.98 -27.80
CA ALA A 428 -17.89 13.74 -27.15
C ALA A 428 -18.33 13.97 -25.70
N VAL A 429 -17.66 14.85 -24.97
CA VAL A 429 -17.99 15.19 -23.57
C VAL A 429 -18.88 16.43 -23.47
N GLY A 430 -18.80 17.35 -24.44
CA GLY A 430 -19.46 18.65 -24.39
C GLY A 430 -18.81 19.60 -23.39
N ALA A 431 -17.47 19.57 -23.30
CA ALA A 431 -16.66 20.41 -22.41
C ALA A 431 -15.26 20.65 -23.00
N THR A 432 -14.60 21.73 -22.58
CA THR A 432 -13.17 21.93 -22.86
C THR A 432 -12.36 21.05 -21.92
N ARG A 433 -11.41 20.29 -22.49
CA ARG A 433 -10.57 19.31 -21.80
C ARG A 433 -9.10 19.59 -22.03
N ARG A 434 -8.23 18.91 -21.27
CA ARG A 434 -6.78 19.12 -21.27
C ARG A 434 -6.01 17.89 -21.73
N MET A 435 -4.86 18.13 -22.33
CA MET A 435 -3.86 17.12 -22.65
C MET A 435 -2.46 17.71 -22.61
N ASN A 436 -1.49 16.91 -22.16
CA ASN A 436 -0.08 17.24 -22.31
C ASN A 436 0.41 16.81 -23.69
N VAL A 437 1.22 17.64 -24.33
CA VAL A 437 1.86 17.34 -25.61
C VAL A 437 3.35 17.58 -25.49
N TYR A 438 4.13 16.55 -25.82
CA TYR A 438 5.57 16.63 -25.99
C TYR A 438 5.92 16.67 -27.47
N THR A 439 6.73 17.64 -27.86
CA THR A 439 7.37 17.71 -29.19
C THR A 439 8.87 17.42 -29.06
N PRO A 440 9.46 16.64 -29.98
CA PRO A 440 10.85 16.23 -29.88
C PRO A 440 11.82 17.41 -30.05
N PRO A 441 13.09 17.27 -29.63
CA PRO A 441 14.11 18.28 -29.88
C PRO A 441 14.20 18.63 -31.36
N GLY A 442 14.20 19.92 -31.67
CA GLY A 442 14.24 20.39 -33.06
C GLY A 442 12.92 20.26 -33.83
N TYR A 443 11.78 20.04 -33.14
CA TYR A 443 10.45 20.09 -33.76
C TYR A 443 10.26 21.35 -34.63
N SER A 444 9.78 21.15 -35.85
CA SER A 444 9.50 22.22 -36.82
C SER A 444 8.28 21.85 -37.68
N ASP A 445 7.50 22.84 -38.08
CA ASP A 445 6.29 22.62 -38.89
C ASP A 445 6.63 22.26 -40.36
N GLU A 446 7.90 22.31 -40.75
CA GLU A 446 8.40 21.89 -42.07
C GLU A 446 8.67 20.38 -42.15
N GLN A 447 8.70 19.67 -41.02
CA GLN A 447 8.84 18.22 -40.94
C GLN A 447 7.59 17.60 -40.32
N GLN A 448 7.18 16.43 -40.79
CA GLN A 448 6.07 15.68 -40.20
C GLN A 448 6.58 14.61 -39.25
N TYR A 449 5.89 14.42 -38.12
CA TYR A 449 6.28 13.49 -37.06
C TYR A 449 5.21 12.41 -36.84
N PRO A 450 5.62 11.18 -36.51
CA PRO A 450 4.69 10.18 -35.99
C PRO A 450 4.22 10.55 -34.58
N VAL A 451 3.08 10.00 -34.16
CA VAL A 451 2.43 10.36 -32.90
C VAL A 451 2.17 9.14 -32.03
N LEU A 452 2.63 9.19 -30.78
CA LEU A 452 2.26 8.28 -29.70
C LEU A 452 1.19 8.92 -28.81
N TYR A 453 0.01 8.31 -28.74
CA TYR A 453 -1.01 8.63 -27.75
C TYR A 453 -0.80 7.74 -26.52
N LEU A 454 -0.60 8.34 -25.35
CA LEU A 454 -0.15 7.67 -24.14
C LEU A 454 -1.16 7.88 -22.99
N LEU A 455 -1.94 6.83 -22.68
CA LEU A 455 -3.11 6.87 -21.81
C LEU A 455 -2.77 6.54 -20.35
N HIS A 456 -3.37 7.28 -19.42
CA HIS A 456 -3.15 7.15 -17.98
C HIS A 456 -4.08 6.11 -17.32
N GLY A 457 -3.77 5.71 -16.08
CA GLY A 457 -4.53 4.77 -15.26
C GLY A 457 -5.73 5.39 -14.55
N ILE A 458 -6.49 4.57 -13.83
CA ILE A 458 -7.81 4.99 -13.30
C ILE A 458 -7.74 6.14 -12.27
N GLY A 459 -6.66 6.18 -11.48
CA GLY A 459 -6.39 7.22 -10.48
C GLY A 459 -5.75 8.48 -11.07
N GLY A 460 -5.38 8.45 -12.35
CA GLY A 460 -4.59 9.49 -12.99
C GLY A 460 -5.38 10.60 -13.65
N ASP A 461 -4.60 11.40 -14.38
CA ASP A 461 -4.98 12.51 -15.26
C ASP A 461 -3.91 12.68 -16.35
N GLU A 462 -4.01 13.73 -17.17
CA GLU A 462 -3.08 14.06 -18.25
C GLU A 462 -1.63 14.35 -17.79
N THR A 463 -1.35 14.35 -16.48
CA THR A 463 -0.02 14.56 -15.90
C THR A 463 0.57 13.31 -15.22
N GLU A 464 -0.15 12.17 -15.21
CA GLU A 464 0.29 10.95 -14.52
C GLU A 464 1.59 10.37 -15.07
N TRP A 465 1.72 10.34 -16.38
CA TRP A 465 2.92 9.85 -17.04
C TRP A 465 4.16 10.67 -16.64
N GLN A 466 4.04 11.97 -16.48
CA GLN A 466 5.12 12.84 -15.99
C GLN A 466 5.52 12.48 -14.55
N ARG A 467 4.54 12.19 -13.69
CA ARG A 467 4.78 11.78 -12.30
C ARG A 467 5.52 10.44 -12.22
N PHE A 468 5.18 9.48 -13.09
CA PHE A 468 5.68 8.11 -13.00
C PHE A 468 6.92 7.81 -13.86
N ALA A 469 7.03 8.41 -15.04
CA ALA A 469 8.02 8.00 -16.03
C ALA A 469 8.79 9.15 -16.69
N LYS A 470 8.43 10.42 -16.45
CA LYS A 470 9.04 11.60 -17.11
C LYS A 470 9.25 11.39 -18.63
N PRO A 471 8.19 11.20 -19.44
CA PRO A 471 8.30 10.81 -20.84
C PRO A 471 9.21 11.73 -21.66
N ASN A 472 9.21 13.03 -21.40
CA ASN A 472 10.11 13.97 -22.07
C ASN A 472 11.58 13.59 -21.89
N VAL A 473 12.00 13.19 -20.67
CA VAL A 473 13.38 12.79 -20.38
C VAL A 473 13.72 11.46 -21.04
N ILE A 474 12.84 10.46 -20.92
CA ILE A 474 13.07 9.15 -21.53
C ILE A 474 13.22 9.29 -23.05
N ILE A 475 12.31 10.03 -23.70
CA ILE A 475 12.29 10.18 -25.15
C ILE A 475 13.45 11.05 -25.63
N ASP A 476 13.79 12.14 -24.95
CA ASP A 476 14.99 12.95 -25.27
C ASP A 476 16.27 12.10 -25.21
N ASN A 477 16.45 11.34 -24.13
CA ASN A 477 17.60 10.45 -23.95
C ASN A 477 17.69 9.39 -25.07
N LEU A 478 16.56 8.76 -25.41
CA LEU A 478 16.49 7.76 -26.46
C LEU A 478 16.75 8.34 -27.85
N ILE A 479 16.25 9.55 -28.15
CA ILE A 479 16.52 10.25 -29.41
C ILE A 479 18.00 10.62 -29.51
N ALA A 480 18.57 11.17 -28.44
CA ALA A 480 19.98 11.55 -28.39
C ALA A 480 20.92 10.35 -28.55
N ASP A 481 20.54 9.19 -28.00
CA ASP A 481 21.26 7.92 -28.17
C ASP A 481 21.00 7.24 -29.53
N GLY A 482 20.12 7.80 -30.38
CA GLY A 482 19.75 7.23 -31.68
C GLY A 482 18.90 5.95 -31.59
N LYS A 483 18.25 5.71 -30.44
CA LYS A 483 17.46 4.51 -30.15
C LYS A 483 15.95 4.69 -30.38
N ALA A 484 15.46 5.92 -30.43
CA ALA A 484 14.08 6.24 -30.80
C ALA A 484 14.06 7.27 -31.94
N VAL A 485 13.04 7.19 -32.80
CA VAL A 485 12.82 8.23 -33.81
C VAL A 485 12.22 9.49 -33.15
N PRO A 486 12.49 10.70 -33.67
CA PRO A 486 11.76 11.89 -33.24
C PRO A 486 10.25 11.73 -33.44
N MET A 487 9.48 11.85 -32.35
CA MET A 487 8.02 11.64 -32.36
C MET A 487 7.32 12.62 -31.41
N ILE A 488 6.05 12.90 -31.68
CA ILE A 488 5.17 13.64 -30.77
C ILE A 488 4.55 12.65 -29.78
N VAL A 489 4.50 13.01 -28.50
CA VAL A 489 3.81 12.21 -27.47
C VAL A 489 2.65 13.01 -26.88
N VAL A 490 1.45 12.49 -27.02
CA VAL A 490 0.21 13.11 -26.56
C VAL A 490 -0.32 12.32 -25.36
N MET A 491 -0.50 13.00 -24.24
CA MET A 491 -0.98 12.42 -22.98
C MET A 491 -2.31 13.08 -22.62
N PRO A 492 -3.43 12.59 -23.19
CA PRO A 492 -4.75 13.13 -22.89
C PRO A 492 -5.30 12.59 -21.57
N ASN A 493 -6.28 13.28 -21.00
CA ASN A 493 -7.06 12.74 -19.91
C ASN A 493 -8.05 11.68 -20.47
N GLY A 494 -7.84 10.41 -20.10
CA GLY A 494 -8.63 9.27 -20.56
C GLY A 494 -10.02 9.17 -19.92
N ARG A 495 -10.37 10.03 -18.95
CA ARG A 495 -11.66 10.03 -18.24
C ARG A 495 -12.67 10.96 -18.94
N ALA A 496 -13.33 10.51 -20.00
CA ALA A 496 -14.22 11.34 -20.82
C ALA A 496 -15.58 11.67 -20.14
N GLN A 497 -15.56 12.65 -19.23
CA GLN A 497 -16.75 13.21 -18.58
C GLN A 497 -16.51 14.67 -18.18
N LYS A 498 -17.59 15.41 -17.86
CA LYS A 498 -17.50 16.86 -17.56
C LYS A 498 -16.62 17.19 -16.36
N ASN A 499 -16.64 16.34 -15.34
CA ASN A 499 -15.71 16.43 -14.22
C ASN A 499 -14.68 15.30 -14.35
N ASP A 500 -13.62 15.55 -15.10
CA ASP A 500 -12.58 14.58 -15.39
C ASP A 500 -11.42 14.61 -14.36
N ARG A 501 -11.62 15.28 -13.21
CA ARG A 501 -10.70 15.27 -12.07
C ARG A 501 -10.66 13.91 -11.40
N ALA A 502 -9.48 13.51 -10.93
CA ALA A 502 -9.27 12.31 -10.13
C ALA A 502 -9.65 12.57 -8.66
N GLU A 503 -10.93 12.74 -8.39
CA GLU A 503 -11.45 13.03 -7.05
C GLU A 503 -12.56 12.06 -6.63
N GLY A 504 -12.73 11.88 -5.31
CA GLY A 504 -13.71 10.94 -4.77
C GLY A 504 -13.40 9.49 -5.13
N ASN A 505 -14.45 8.69 -5.41
CA ASN A 505 -14.29 7.31 -5.83
C ASN A 505 -13.97 7.26 -7.34
N VAL A 506 -12.68 7.20 -7.68
CA VAL A 506 -12.22 7.18 -9.07
C VAL A 506 -12.76 5.99 -9.88
N PHE A 507 -13.14 4.88 -9.22
CA PHE A 507 -13.76 3.72 -9.88
C PHE A 507 -15.19 3.99 -10.39
N GLU A 508 -15.92 4.95 -9.82
CA GLU A 508 -17.23 5.39 -10.36
C GLU A 508 -17.08 6.02 -11.75
N SER A 509 -15.89 6.52 -12.06
CA SER A 509 -15.58 7.09 -13.37
C SER A 509 -15.18 6.05 -14.41
N ALA A 510 -15.11 4.74 -14.08
CA ALA A 510 -14.75 3.68 -15.03
C ALA A 510 -15.57 3.71 -16.35
N PRO A 511 -16.90 4.00 -16.35
CA PRO A 511 -17.65 4.17 -17.60
C PRO A 511 -17.18 5.35 -18.46
N ALA A 512 -16.61 6.40 -17.85
CA ALA A 512 -16.06 7.54 -18.58
C ALA A 512 -14.78 7.18 -19.36
N PHE A 513 -14.00 6.21 -18.87
CA PHE A 513 -12.84 5.70 -19.61
C PHE A 513 -13.26 4.94 -20.87
N ALA A 514 -14.36 4.17 -20.85
CA ALA A 514 -14.88 3.55 -22.07
C ALA A 514 -15.37 4.59 -23.09
N LYS A 515 -16.00 5.68 -22.64
CA LYS A 515 -16.46 6.78 -23.52
C LYS A 515 -15.33 7.53 -24.23
N PHE A 516 -14.12 7.45 -23.70
CA PHE A 516 -12.98 8.19 -24.24
C PHE A 516 -12.59 7.77 -25.65
N GLU A 517 -12.99 6.59 -26.14
CA GLU A 517 -12.75 6.22 -27.54
C GLU A 517 -13.33 7.25 -28.53
N SER A 518 -14.56 7.71 -28.30
CA SER A 518 -15.20 8.71 -29.16
C SER A 518 -14.50 10.07 -29.08
N ASP A 519 -13.99 10.42 -27.90
CA ASP A 519 -13.22 11.65 -27.69
C ASP A 519 -11.83 11.57 -28.34
N LEU A 520 -11.15 10.42 -28.21
CA LEU A 520 -9.84 10.15 -28.81
C LEU A 520 -9.90 10.26 -30.33
N LEU A 521 -10.85 9.55 -30.95
CA LEU A 521 -10.99 9.48 -32.41
C LEU A 521 -11.62 10.75 -33.01
N GLY A 522 -12.59 11.33 -32.31
CA GLY A 522 -13.40 12.44 -32.83
C GLY A 522 -12.87 13.83 -32.53
N ASP A 523 -12.11 14.00 -31.44
CA ASP A 523 -11.72 15.31 -30.93
C ASP A 523 -10.20 15.43 -30.69
N VAL A 524 -9.57 14.47 -29.99
CA VAL A 524 -8.13 14.52 -29.65
C VAL A 524 -7.25 14.40 -30.90
N ILE A 525 -7.38 13.31 -31.68
CA ILE A 525 -6.58 13.09 -32.89
C ILE A 525 -6.73 14.28 -33.87
N PRO A 526 -7.96 14.70 -34.24
CA PRO A 526 -8.12 15.85 -35.13
C PRO A 526 -7.53 17.15 -34.59
N THR A 527 -7.57 17.37 -33.27
CA THR A 527 -6.95 18.56 -32.67
C THR A 527 -5.43 18.53 -32.79
N ILE A 528 -4.81 17.38 -32.57
CA ILE A 528 -3.36 17.22 -32.69
C ILE A 528 -2.91 17.40 -34.14
N GLU A 529 -3.58 16.76 -35.09
CA GLU A 529 -3.26 16.88 -36.52
C GLU A 529 -3.49 18.30 -37.09
N ALA A 530 -4.38 19.08 -36.46
CA ALA A 530 -4.63 20.46 -36.85
C ALA A 530 -3.62 21.46 -36.25
N ARG A 531 -2.99 21.13 -35.11
CA ARG A 531 -2.11 22.04 -34.35
C ARG A 531 -0.63 21.72 -34.48
N TYR A 532 -0.29 20.47 -34.79
CA TYR A 532 1.07 19.99 -34.89
C TYR A 532 1.30 19.31 -36.25
N SER A 533 2.53 19.34 -36.73
CA SER A 533 2.93 18.72 -37.99
C SER A 533 3.06 17.20 -37.82
N THR A 534 1.96 16.50 -38.05
CA THR A 534 1.85 15.05 -37.90
C THR A 534 1.87 14.33 -39.24
N ILE A 535 2.22 13.04 -39.24
CA ILE A 535 1.92 12.12 -40.35
C ILE A 535 0.56 11.47 -40.06
N PRO A 536 -0.54 11.84 -40.74
CA PRO A 536 -1.90 11.49 -40.32
C PRO A 536 -2.38 10.12 -40.84
N ASP A 537 -1.53 9.10 -40.77
CA ASP A 537 -1.87 7.73 -41.17
C ASP A 537 -1.70 6.73 -40.01
N ARG A 538 -2.20 5.51 -40.21
CA ARG A 538 -2.13 4.46 -39.19
C ARG A 538 -0.72 3.96 -38.90
N GLU A 539 0.16 3.93 -39.90
CA GLU A 539 1.53 3.43 -39.76
C GLU A 539 2.40 4.38 -38.95
N HIS A 540 1.97 5.63 -38.77
CA HIS A 540 2.62 6.65 -37.96
C HIS A 540 1.82 7.04 -36.71
N ARG A 541 0.84 6.20 -36.32
CA ARG A 541 0.01 6.41 -35.13
C ARG A 541 0.10 5.23 -34.16
N ALA A 542 0.58 5.52 -32.96
CA ALA A 542 0.70 4.56 -31.86
C ALA A 542 -0.26 4.90 -30.71
N LEU A 543 -0.75 3.88 -30.03
CA LEU A 543 -1.58 4.00 -28.83
C LEU A 543 -1.04 3.07 -27.74
N ALA A 544 -0.70 3.62 -26.58
CA ALA A 544 -0.28 2.82 -25.44
C ALA A 544 -0.75 3.40 -24.12
N GLY A 545 -0.71 2.63 -23.05
CA GLY A 545 -1.12 3.13 -21.74
C GLY A 545 -0.81 2.18 -20.59
N LEU A 546 -0.94 2.70 -19.37
CA LEU A 546 -0.74 1.95 -18.13
C LEU A 546 -2.08 1.61 -17.47
N SER A 547 -2.19 0.44 -16.83
CA SER A 547 -3.35 0.05 -16.02
C SER A 547 -4.68 0.16 -16.81
N MET A 548 -5.60 1.01 -16.36
CA MET A 548 -6.84 1.31 -17.09
C MET A 548 -6.59 1.88 -18.49
N GLY A 549 -5.58 2.72 -18.65
CA GLY A 549 -5.09 3.21 -19.95
C GLY A 549 -4.47 2.10 -20.81
N GLY A 550 -3.88 1.07 -20.18
CA GLY A 550 -3.41 -0.13 -20.88
C GLY A 550 -4.58 -0.92 -21.47
N GLY A 551 -5.63 -1.14 -20.67
CA GLY A 551 -6.86 -1.75 -21.16
C GLY A 551 -7.59 -0.92 -22.23
N GLN A 552 -7.62 0.41 -22.08
CA GLN A 552 -8.14 1.30 -23.13
C GLN A 552 -7.34 1.19 -24.42
N SER A 553 -6.00 1.15 -24.32
CA SER A 553 -5.13 1.06 -25.49
C SER A 553 -5.34 -0.23 -26.25
N LEU A 554 -5.51 -1.34 -25.55
CA LEU A 554 -5.86 -2.62 -26.18
C LEU A 554 -7.24 -2.55 -26.85
N ASN A 555 -8.28 -2.14 -26.12
CA ASN A 555 -9.64 -2.09 -26.64
C ASN A 555 -9.75 -1.17 -27.88
N PHE A 556 -9.22 0.05 -27.78
CA PHE A 556 -9.35 1.05 -28.85
C PHE A 556 -8.37 0.77 -29.99
N GLY A 557 -7.14 0.35 -29.68
CA GLY A 557 -6.13 0.04 -30.68
C GLY A 557 -6.52 -1.14 -31.55
N LEU A 558 -6.94 -2.25 -30.92
CA LEU A 558 -7.35 -3.47 -31.62
C LEU A 558 -8.76 -3.37 -32.22
N GLY A 559 -9.64 -2.54 -31.63
CA GLY A 559 -10.93 -2.20 -32.22
C GLY A 559 -10.85 -1.28 -33.44
N ASN A 560 -9.76 -0.50 -33.58
CA ASN A 560 -9.58 0.49 -34.65
C ASN A 560 -8.27 0.27 -35.43
N LEU A 561 -8.07 -0.95 -35.95
CA LEU A 561 -6.88 -1.31 -36.72
C LEU A 561 -6.66 -0.46 -37.97
N ASP A 562 -7.66 0.24 -38.49
CA ASP A 562 -7.50 1.19 -39.60
C ASP A 562 -6.94 2.56 -39.16
N THR A 563 -6.89 2.82 -37.85
CA THR A 563 -6.39 4.06 -37.26
C THR A 563 -5.04 3.89 -36.56
N PHE A 564 -4.80 2.73 -35.92
CA PHE A 564 -3.57 2.46 -35.18
C PHE A 564 -2.83 1.25 -35.76
N ALA A 565 -1.50 1.34 -35.86
CA ALA A 565 -0.65 0.22 -36.24
C ALA A 565 0.28 -0.26 -35.12
N TRP A 566 0.42 0.51 -34.05
CA TRP A 566 1.29 0.23 -32.91
C TRP A 566 0.48 0.33 -31.63
N VAL A 567 0.33 -0.77 -30.91
CA VAL A 567 -0.54 -0.83 -29.72
C VAL A 567 0.25 -1.38 -28.53
N GLY A 568 0.18 -0.72 -27.39
CA GLY A 568 0.87 -1.12 -26.15
C GLY A 568 -0.06 -1.18 -24.93
N GLY A 569 -0.14 -2.34 -24.29
CA GLY A 569 -0.82 -2.51 -23.01
C GLY A 569 0.19 -2.80 -21.90
N PHE A 570 0.37 -1.85 -20.97
CA PHE A 570 1.23 -2.03 -19.80
C PHE A 570 0.35 -2.27 -18.57
N SER A 571 0.50 -3.42 -17.91
CA SER A 571 -0.30 -3.81 -16.74
C SER A 571 -1.82 -3.69 -16.98
N SER A 572 -2.31 -4.17 -18.12
CA SER A 572 -3.69 -3.87 -18.56
C SER A 572 -4.75 -4.26 -17.53
N ALA A 573 -5.65 -3.33 -17.19
CA ALA A 573 -6.65 -3.53 -16.14
C ALA A 573 -7.92 -4.28 -16.64
N PRO A 574 -8.85 -4.70 -15.74
CA PRO A 574 -10.02 -5.50 -16.10
C PRO A 574 -11.06 -4.83 -17.01
N ASN A 575 -10.89 -3.56 -17.39
CA ASN A 575 -11.66 -2.96 -18.47
C ASN A 575 -11.25 -3.48 -19.85
N THR A 576 -10.13 -4.20 -19.96
CA THR A 576 -9.73 -4.92 -21.17
C THR A 576 -10.82 -5.93 -21.56
N GLU A 577 -11.25 -5.90 -22.81
CA GLU A 577 -12.24 -6.83 -23.31
C GLU A 577 -11.71 -8.29 -23.27
N PRO A 578 -12.61 -9.29 -23.14
CA PRO A 578 -12.20 -10.68 -23.24
C PRO A 578 -11.37 -10.93 -24.51
N PRO A 579 -10.30 -11.75 -24.47
CA PRO A 579 -9.37 -11.86 -25.60
C PRO A 579 -10.01 -12.24 -26.95
N ALA A 580 -11.11 -13.00 -26.93
CA ALA A 580 -11.84 -13.37 -28.14
C ALA A 580 -12.67 -12.21 -28.74
N GLU A 581 -13.12 -11.27 -27.91
CA GLU A 581 -13.81 -10.04 -28.34
C GLU A 581 -12.80 -8.99 -28.81
N LEU A 582 -11.66 -8.91 -28.11
CA LEU A 582 -10.55 -8.02 -28.44
C LEU A 582 -9.85 -8.40 -29.76
N ILE A 583 -9.75 -9.70 -30.05
CA ILE A 583 -9.11 -10.25 -31.26
C ILE A 583 -10.11 -11.21 -31.95
N PRO A 584 -11.17 -10.67 -32.57
CA PRO A 584 -12.21 -11.46 -33.21
C PRO A 584 -11.73 -12.06 -34.54
N ASP A 585 -10.74 -11.42 -35.19
CA ASP A 585 -10.11 -11.85 -36.44
C ASP A 585 -8.57 -11.79 -36.33
N PRO A 586 -7.93 -12.84 -35.80
CA PRO A 586 -6.47 -12.89 -35.64
C PRO A 586 -5.67 -12.71 -36.94
N PRO A 587 -6.06 -13.28 -38.10
CA PRO A 587 -5.40 -12.99 -39.39
C PRO A 587 -5.34 -11.51 -39.73
N THR A 588 -6.45 -10.78 -39.63
CA THR A 588 -6.47 -9.33 -39.87
C THR A 588 -5.59 -8.58 -38.87
N THR A 589 -5.60 -8.99 -37.60
CA THR A 589 -4.74 -8.41 -36.56
C THR A 589 -3.26 -8.58 -36.88
N ARG A 590 -2.86 -9.78 -37.30
CA ARG A 590 -1.49 -10.11 -37.75
C ARG A 590 -1.06 -9.28 -38.95
N GLU A 591 -1.95 -9.09 -39.93
CA GLU A 591 -1.63 -8.35 -41.15
C GLU A 591 -1.48 -6.84 -40.89
N LYS A 592 -2.36 -6.28 -40.06
CA LYS A 592 -2.47 -4.82 -39.90
C LYS A 592 -1.49 -4.26 -38.86
N LEU A 593 -1.21 -4.95 -37.76
CA LEU A 593 -0.33 -4.40 -36.72
C LEU A 593 1.15 -4.45 -37.13
N LYS A 594 1.87 -3.37 -36.87
CA LYS A 594 3.34 -3.31 -36.92
C LYS A 594 3.96 -3.75 -35.60
N LEU A 595 3.30 -3.42 -34.48
CA LEU A 595 3.70 -3.83 -33.14
C LEU A 595 2.47 -3.98 -32.25
N LEU A 596 2.39 -5.12 -31.57
CA LEU A 596 1.54 -5.30 -30.40
C LEU A 596 2.44 -5.61 -29.21
N TRP A 597 2.39 -4.76 -28.19
CA TRP A 597 3.21 -4.87 -26.99
C TRP A 597 2.33 -5.16 -25.78
N LEU A 598 2.62 -6.26 -25.11
CA LEU A 598 2.04 -6.62 -23.82
C LEU A 598 3.17 -6.68 -22.80
N SER A 599 3.04 -5.91 -21.73
CA SER A 599 3.94 -6.05 -20.59
C SER A 599 3.18 -5.99 -19.28
N CYS A 600 3.67 -6.76 -18.31
CA CYS A 600 3.17 -6.78 -16.95
C CYS A 600 4.33 -7.13 -16.02
N GLY A 601 4.27 -6.71 -14.76
CA GLY A 601 5.17 -7.25 -13.75
C GLY A 601 4.75 -8.64 -13.30
N ASN A 602 5.69 -9.53 -12.96
CA ASN A 602 5.38 -10.86 -12.41
C ASN A 602 4.81 -10.81 -10.98
N LYS A 603 4.78 -9.63 -10.35
CA LYS A 603 4.09 -9.36 -9.08
C LYS A 603 2.81 -8.55 -9.29
N ASP A 604 2.42 -8.27 -10.53
CA ASP A 604 1.21 -7.50 -10.80
C ASP A 604 -0.03 -8.39 -10.65
N GLY A 605 -0.92 -8.05 -9.70
CA GLY A 605 -2.17 -8.78 -9.47
C GLY A 605 -3.19 -8.74 -10.62
N LEU A 606 -2.89 -8.03 -11.71
CA LEU A 606 -3.64 -7.99 -12.95
C LEU A 606 -2.95 -8.74 -14.10
N ILE A 607 -1.85 -9.46 -13.83
CA ILE A 607 -1.09 -10.19 -14.86
C ILE A 607 -1.97 -11.13 -15.69
N ASN A 608 -2.98 -11.73 -15.06
CA ASN A 608 -3.95 -12.61 -15.71
C ASN A 608 -4.69 -11.97 -16.89
N ILE A 609 -4.88 -10.64 -16.88
CA ILE A 609 -5.50 -9.91 -17.99
C ILE A 609 -4.56 -9.95 -19.20
N SER A 610 -3.31 -9.52 -19.00
CA SER A 610 -2.30 -9.46 -20.06
C SER A 610 -1.92 -10.87 -20.56
N GLN A 611 -1.80 -11.86 -19.66
CA GLN A 611 -1.64 -13.28 -19.99
C GLN A 611 -2.80 -13.81 -20.83
N GLY A 612 -4.04 -13.41 -20.52
CA GLY A 612 -5.20 -13.81 -21.30
C GLY A 612 -5.10 -13.36 -22.76
N VAL A 613 -4.67 -12.11 -22.98
CA VAL A 613 -4.44 -11.57 -24.33
C VAL A 613 -3.23 -12.23 -24.98
N HIS A 614 -2.12 -12.39 -24.25
CA HIS A 614 -0.90 -13.06 -24.69
C HIS A 614 -1.19 -14.47 -25.20
N ARG A 615 -1.88 -15.31 -24.40
CA ARG A 615 -2.24 -16.68 -24.79
C ARG A 615 -3.10 -16.71 -26.04
N ARG A 616 -4.09 -15.82 -26.15
CA ARG A 616 -4.93 -15.73 -27.35
C ARG A 616 -4.11 -15.40 -28.60
N LEU A 617 -3.17 -14.47 -28.50
CA LEU A 617 -2.29 -14.10 -29.61
C LEU A 617 -1.35 -15.25 -29.97
N ALA A 618 -0.73 -15.89 -28.98
CA ALA A 618 0.16 -17.03 -29.16
C ALA A 618 -0.55 -18.24 -29.80
N GLU A 619 -1.75 -18.60 -29.31
CA GLU A 619 -2.60 -19.67 -29.86
C GLU A 619 -3.00 -19.44 -31.32
N ASN A 620 -2.99 -18.18 -31.78
CA ASN A 620 -3.40 -17.80 -33.13
C ASN A 620 -2.21 -17.25 -33.95
N ASP A 621 -0.97 -17.51 -33.55
CA ASP A 621 0.27 -17.06 -34.21
C ASP A 621 0.26 -15.57 -34.61
N VAL A 622 -0.31 -14.70 -33.79
CA VAL A 622 -0.27 -13.24 -34.03
C VAL A 622 1.03 -12.70 -33.43
N PRO A 623 1.93 -12.09 -34.22
CA PRO A 623 3.18 -11.52 -33.71
C PRO A 623 2.90 -10.44 -32.66
N HIS A 624 3.54 -10.57 -31.51
CA HIS A 624 3.46 -9.62 -30.42
C HIS A 624 4.67 -9.77 -29.51
N VAL A 625 4.94 -8.73 -28.74
CA VAL A 625 5.88 -8.76 -27.62
C VAL A 625 5.11 -9.15 -26.37
N TRP A 626 5.65 -10.13 -25.65
CA TRP A 626 5.29 -10.43 -24.26
C TRP A 626 6.51 -10.21 -23.39
N HIS A 627 6.41 -9.29 -22.43
CA HIS A 627 7.49 -8.99 -21.51
C HIS A 627 6.97 -9.02 -20.07
N VAL A 628 7.58 -9.88 -19.24
CA VAL A 628 7.29 -9.93 -17.82
C VAL A 628 8.53 -9.64 -17.01
N ASP A 629 8.56 -8.50 -16.30
CA ASP A 629 9.67 -8.15 -15.41
C ASP A 629 9.38 -8.55 -13.95
N SER A 630 10.26 -8.17 -13.02
CA SER A 630 10.18 -8.55 -11.60
C SER A 630 9.40 -7.58 -10.70
N HIS A 631 8.67 -6.62 -11.27
CA HIS A 631 7.94 -5.56 -10.55
C HIS A 631 6.45 -5.89 -10.41
N GLY A 632 5.71 -5.03 -9.73
CA GLY A 632 4.26 -5.14 -9.53
C GLY A 632 3.47 -4.17 -10.40
N HIS A 633 2.27 -3.82 -9.94
CA HIS A 633 1.41 -2.83 -10.60
C HIS A 633 1.87 -1.39 -10.29
N ASP A 634 3.07 -1.03 -10.71
CA ASP A 634 3.78 0.13 -10.17
C ASP A 634 4.54 0.99 -11.22
N PRO A 635 4.97 2.21 -10.86
CA PRO A 635 5.71 3.11 -11.74
C PRO A 635 7.04 2.57 -12.26
N GLN A 636 7.70 1.64 -11.57
CA GLN A 636 8.95 1.04 -12.05
C GLN A 636 8.69 0.19 -13.28
N HIS A 637 7.62 -0.62 -13.28
CA HIS A 637 7.21 -1.36 -14.46
C HIS A 637 6.84 -0.42 -15.62
N TRP A 638 6.00 0.59 -15.37
CA TRP A 638 5.47 1.46 -16.43
C TRP A 638 6.52 2.35 -17.08
N SER A 639 7.46 2.88 -16.29
CA SER A 639 8.56 3.68 -16.83
C SER A 639 9.50 2.86 -17.72
N LYS A 640 9.85 1.64 -17.31
CA LYS A 640 10.66 0.71 -18.12
C LYS A 640 9.91 0.25 -19.37
N SER A 641 8.61 -0.05 -19.25
CA SER A 641 7.75 -0.39 -20.37
C SER A 641 7.72 0.71 -21.43
N LEU A 642 7.60 1.98 -21.02
CA LEU A 642 7.72 3.11 -21.93
C LEU A 642 9.11 3.18 -22.58
N TYR A 643 10.18 2.99 -21.81
CA TYR A 643 11.55 2.98 -22.34
C TYR A 643 11.76 1.92 -23.42
N TRP A 644 11.33 0.67 -23.20
CA TRP A 644 11.49 -0.39 -24.20
C TRP A 644 10.56 -0.19 -25.39
N PHE A 645 9.30 0.15 -25.14
CA PHE A 645 8.30 0.32 -26.19
C PHE A 645 8.66 1.45 -27.15
N ALA A 646 9.10 2.61 -26.63
CA ALA A 646 9.45 3.78 -27.45
C ALA A 646 10.61 3.49 -28.43
N GLN A 647 11.53 2.59 -28.08
CA GLN A 647 12.62 2.19 -28.97
C GLN A 647 12.15 1.37 -30.18
N GLN A 648 10.99 0.70 -30.07
CA GLN A 648 10.44 -0.13 -31.15
C GLN A 648 9.52 0.66 -32.08
N LEU A 649 9.02 1.82 -31.63
CA LEU A 649 8.03 2.59 -32.38
C LEU A 649 8.61 3.20 -33.65
N PHE A 650 7.84 3.07 -34.74
CA PHE A 650 8.06 3.73 -36.03
C PHE A 650 9.45 3.49 -36.65
N GLN A 651 10.14 2.45 -36.19
CA GLN A 651 11.40 2.03 -36.78
C GLN A 651 11.14 1.62 -38.23
N ALA A 652 12.05 1.99 -39.13
CA ALA A 652 11.98 1.54 -40.51
C ALA A 652 12.06 0.01 -40.52
N THR A 653 11.00 -0.67 -40.96
CA THR A 653 11.03 -2.12 -41.17
C THR A 653 12.11 -2.42 -42.19
N GLY A 654 13.20 -3.06 -41.76
CA GLY A 654 14.17 -3.64 -42.68
C GLY A 654 13.46 -4.60 -43.63
N GLN A 655 13.71 -4.44 -44.92
CA GLN A 655 13.43 -5.47 -45.93
C GLN A 655 14.22 -6.74 -45.64
#